data_AF-A0ABD2LDQ3-F1
#
_entry.id   AF-A0ABD2LDQ3-F1
#
_cell.length_a   1.000
_cell.length_b   1.000
_cell.length_c   1.000
_cell.angle_alpha   90.00
_cell.angle_beta   90.00
_cell.angle_gamma   90.00
#
_symmetry.space_group_name_H-M   'P 1'
#
loop_
_entity.id
_entity.type
_entity.pdbx_description
1 polymer ?
#
loop_
_entity_poly.entity_id
_entity_poly.type
_entity_poly.pdbx_seq_one_letter_code
_entity_poly.pdbx_strand_id
1 'polypeptide(L)'
;MPNLSGEFLTGFYRFMIQSKIFISGDCFLAVFELLPPRQHGLGIALISHRFDYYVDEHFKTRRWSLKFMEIRRKIGQNDGIRGLQIDYPFDLSSLRRFVRPSILRDCPSLRYVFSYDEVFPEFPSDDSANASDGQAMAKWLFSPRPDGVPKVLKFYYNFDEDEWPSKIEGLKAAFSNASSRANFIIVTCVSSDDDYYYDDLFVPFDLTIHLTGERLTLKSANNNKHFLLIRCPISRDENQWTKWERKRLNRNFVNRGTKLLFALMMAKSVEEKQPKDDEQDFDKDNIQTIFDDAVDYAQALALVTLPHTHEGRGDEALIHPFTLFPTPFPRQLYEQAIELQWAYNLLYFRISNDFDFLIEHYEIAAKTNAHVRHYLNIMKEVKKEGIKQKKTLLLGRSDYMCHVVKDENTEEGERYELKQIEFNTGQLGGVHLARLLTQLHRRTMQKAGLEASKDQLLNNGSDFVIAEALFTAWTAFGDPKAVFLFVASRTSRNRFGQRHIEYLLEKISNYKMKVIRISLPACARQMKLGQLTLDPQDNILRLYGQKVAVTYIATEAPNPSDDEWEVRLLFERSTAIKSPTIGQDLANQKKVQQLLSKPGMLERFLPEPEHAAKVEALRRSFAGLWALHDEDEQTERAIQDAIRNPQNYVIKPNREGGGHNIWGEDLKQKLLTFTKDERNAHILMEKLNPMVVHNYIVRPMPNDYKYGEMSTELSIIGYAFGNMDEMELKKNVQKGHFLRTKFANVNEGGVSFGNGAWDIPFLI
;
A
#
# COMPACT_ATOMS: atom_id res chain seq x y z
N MET A 1 34.01 -26.14 -27.63
CA MET A 1 35.06 -25.14 -27.95
C MET A 1 35.40 -24.37 -26.67
N PRO A 2 36.62 -23.84 -26.50
CA PRO A 2 36.97 -23.13 -25.27
C PRO A 2 36.11 -21.86 -25.16
N ASN A 3 35.65 -21.53 -23.94
CA ASN A 3 35.02 -20.26 -23.63
C ASN A 3 35.98 -19.12 -24.00
N LEU A 4 35.75 -18.47 -25.15
CA LEU A 4 36.40 -17.21 -25.49
C LEU A 4 35.98 -16.19 -24.45
N SER A 5 36.95 -15.62 -23.71
CA SER A 5 36.68 -14.57 -22.73
C SER A 5 36.00 -13.38 -23.40
N GLY A 6 34.98 -12.78 -22.76
CA GLY A 6 34.21 -11.67 -23.33
C GLY A 6 35.04 -10.44 -23.72
N GLU A 7 36.22 -10.25 -23.13
CA GLU A 7 37.17 -9.20 -23.51
C GLU A 7 37.77 -9.40 -24.91
N PHE A 8 38.08 -10.65 -25.29
CA PHE A 8 38.63 -10.98 -26.60
C PHE A 8 37.63 -10.67 -27.72
N LEU A 9 36.36 -11.02 -27.51
CA LEU A 9 35.27 -10.78 -28.45
C LEU A 9 34.98 -9.28 -28.59
N THR A 10 34.96 -8.54 -27.48
CA THR A 10 34.76 -7.08 -27.50
C THR A 10 35.90 -6.36 -28.26
N GLY A 11 37.15 -6.81 -28.07
CA GLY A 11 38.30 -6.33 -28.83
C GLY A 11 38.20 -6.66 -30.32
N PHE A 12 37.78 -7.88 -30.66
CA PHE A 12 37.57 -8.33 -32.04
C PHE A 12 36.49 -7.50 -32.75
N TYR A 13 35.35 -7.21 -32.11
CA TYR A 13 34.29 -6.38 -32.71
C TYR A 13 34.74 -4.92 -32.90
N ARG A 14 35.50 -4.35 -31.96
CA ARG A 14 36.09 -3.01 -32.13
C ARG A 14 37.05 -2.96 -33.31
N PHE A 15 37.92 -3.97 -33.44
CA PHE A 15 38.82 -4.11 -34.58
C PHE A 15 38.04 -4.20 -35.91
N MET A 16 36.97 -5.01 -35.97
CA MET A 16 36.14 -5.10 -37.17
C MET A 16 35.47 -3.78 -37.56
N ILE A 17 34.97 -3.02 -36.58
CA ILE A 17 34.37 -1.69 -36.81
C ILE A 17 35.44 -0.71 -37.31
N GLN A 18 36.61 -0.67 -36.67
CA GLN A 18 37.70 0.23 -37.04
C GLN A 18 38.29 -0.10 -38.41
N SER A 19 38.41 -1.38 -38.74
CA SER A 19 38.97 -1.89 -39.99
C SER A 19 37.94 -2.01 -41.13
N LYS A 20 36.68 -1.58 -40.91
CA LYS A 20 35.57 -1.64 -41.89
C LYS A 20 35.35 -3.02 -42.51
N ILE A 21 35.60 -4.09 -41.74
CA ILE A 21 35.43 -5.46 -42.22
C ILE A 21 33.92 -5.78 -42.32
N PHE A 22 33.51 -6.41 -43.42
CA PHE A 22 32.13 -6.80 -43.66
C PHE A 22 31.99 -8.33 -43.59
N ILE A 23 31.21 -8.81 -42.62
CA ILE A 23 30.83 -10.22 -42.47
C ILE A 23 29.33 -10.33 -42.74
N SER A 24 28.89 -11.42 -43.36
CA SER A 24 27.47 -11.66 -43.67
C SER A 24 26.63 -11.83 -42.41
N GLY A 25 25.33 -11.51 -42.50
CA GLY A 25 24.40 -11.61 -41.38
C GLY A 25 24.30 -13.01 -40.78
N ASP A 26 24.36 -14.04 -41.64
CA ASP A 26 24.27 -15.45 -41.21
C ASP A 26 25.50 -15.88 -40.41
N CYS A 27 26.69 -15.43 -40.81
CA CYS A 27 27.92 -15.64 -40.04
C CYS A 27 27.86 -14.94 -38.68
N PHE A 28 27.24 -13.75 -38.61
CA PHE A 28 27.05 -13.05 -37.33
C PHE A 28 26.09 -13.78 -36.39
N LEU A 29 24.95 -14.25 -36.89
CA LEU A 29 23.99 -15.01 -36.10
C LEU A 29 24.61 -16.31 -35.56
N ALA A 30 25.39 -17.02 -36.37
CA ALA A 30 26.12 -18.22 -35.94
C ALA A 30 27.16 -17.93 -34.84
N VAL A 31 27.83 -16.77 -34.90
CA VAL A 31 28.74 -16.34 -33.83
C VAL A 31 27.99 -16.03 -32.53
N PHE A 32 26.77 -15.46 -32.61
CA PHE A 32 25.95 -15.24 -31.41
C PHE A 32 25.51 -16.54 -30.74
N GLU A 33 25.34 -17.65 -31.47
CA GLU A 33 25.02 -18.96 -30.88
C GLU A 33 26.14 -19.53 -30.01
N LEU A 34 27.37 -19.06 -30.20
CA LEU A 34 28.55 -19.48 -29.45
C LEU A 34 28.77 -18.64 -28.17
N LEU A 35 27.90 -17.66 -27.88
CA LEU A 35 28.04 -16.72 -26.77
C LEU A 35 27.06 -17.02 -25.62
N PRO A 36 27.47 -16.82 -24.33
CA PRO A 36 26.55 -16.90 -23.21
C PRO A 36 25.41 -15.85 -23.31
N PRO A 37 24.15 -16.23 -23.01
CA PRO A 37 22.93 -15.52 -23.43
C PRO A 37 22.82 -14.02 -23.10
N ARG A 38 23.23 -13.58 -21.90
CA ARG A 38 22.80 -12.26 -21.36
C ARG A 38 23.86 -11.15 -21.41
N GLN A 39 25.14 -11.50 -21.40
CA GLN A 39 26.22 -10.51 -21.19
C GLN A 39 26.72 -9.89 -22.51
N HIS A 40 26.73 -10.66 -23.60
CA HIS A 40 27.40 -10.26 -24.84
C HIS A 40 26.47 -9.56 -25.84
N GLY A 41 25.20 -9.96 -25.95
CA GLY A 41 24.22 -9.27 -26.81
C GLY A 41 24.01 -7.82 -26.38
N LEU A 42 23.86 -7.59 -25.08
CA LEU A 42 23.76 -6.26 -24.49
C LEU A 42 25.09 -5.48 -24.65
N GLY A 43 26.24 -6.12 -24.42
CA GLY A 43 27.56 -5.51 -24.67
C GLY A 43 27.77 -5.04 -26.12
N ILE A 44 27.32 -5.82 -27.10
CA ILE A 44 27.44 -5.52 -28.54
C ILE A 44 26.48 -4.40 -28.96
N ALA A 45 25.23 -4.43 -28.47
CA ALA A 45 24.28 -3.34 -28.66
C ALA A 45 24.81 -2.02 -28.09
N LEU A 46 25.59 -2.04 -27.01
CA LEU A 46 26.19 -0.81 -26.46
C LEU A 46 27.35 -0.25 -27.32
N ILE A 47 27.90 -1.04 -28.25
CA ILE A 47 29.09 -0.68 -29.05
C ILE A 47 28.75 -0.04 -30.41
N SER A 48 27.76 -0.55 -31.17
CA SER A 48 27.46 -0.05 -32.51
C SER A 48 26.04 -0.35 -32.98
N HIS A 49 25.42 0.62 -33.66
CA HIS A 49 24.07 0.47 -34.22
C HIS A 49 23.96 -0.60 -35.31
N ARG A 50 25.09 -0.97 -35.94
CA ARG A 50 25.14 -1.98 -37.00
C ARG A 50 24.65 -3.36 -36.52
N PHE A 51 24.78 -3.62 -35.22
CA PHE A 51 24.45 -4.92 -34.63
C PHE A 51 23.09 -4.94 -33.93
N ASP A 52 22.40 -3.82 -33.85
CA ASP A 52 21.12 -3.70 -33.13
C ASP A 52 20.09 -4.70 -33.70
N TYR A 53 19.97 -4.81 -35.04
CA TYR A 53 19.09 -5.79 -35.69
C TYR A 53 19.47 -7.23 -35.37
N TYR A 54 20.75 -7.58 -35.39
CA TYR A 54 21.20 -8.95 -35.13
C TYR A 54 21.07 -9.35 -33.67
N VAL A 55 21.25 -8.41 -32.75
CA VAL A 55 21.02 -8.60 -31.32
C VAL A 55 19.53 -8.81 -31.05
N ASP A 56 18.67 -7.99 -31.66
CA ASP A 56 17.22 -8.16 -31.60
C ASP A 56 16.78 -9.52 -32.16
N GLU A 57 17.24 -9.89 -33.36
CA GLU A 57 16.92 -11.19 -33.96
C GLU A 57 17.47 -12.37 -33.13
N HIS A 58 18.66 -12.26 -32.55
CA HIS A 58 19.21 -13.31 -31.69
C HIS A 58 18.38 -13.48 -30.39
N PHE A 59 17.98 -12.38 -29.74
CA PHE A 59 17.12 -12.47 -28.56
C PHE A 59 15.71 -12.98 -28.89
N LYS A 60 15.13 -12.55 -30.03
CA LYS A 60 13.84 -13.06 -30.53
C LYS A 60 13.87 -14.54 -30.83
N THR A 61 14.87 -15.01 -31.57
CA THR A 61 15.01 -16.44 -31.96
C THR A 61 15.21 -17.34 -30.75
N ARG A 62 15.81 -16.83 -29.67
CA ARG A 62 16.01 -17.57 -28.40
C ARG A 62 14.91 -17.37 -27.37
N ARG A 63 13.85 -16.61 -27.68
CA ARG A 63 12.74 -16.26 -26.77
C ARG A 63 13.21 -15.67 -25.42
N TRP A 64 14.34 -14.95 -25.42
CA TRP A 64 14.89 -14.33 -24.21
C TRP A 64 14.36 -12.90 -24.03
N SER A 65 13.95 -12.56 -22.82
CA SER A 65 13.39 -11.23 -22.48
C SER A 65 14.38 -10.38 -21.67
N LEU A 66 14.42 -9.09 -22.00
CA LEU A 66 15.03 -8.05 -21.17
C LEU A 66 13.93 -7.01 -20.91
N LYS A 67 13.71 -6.66 -19.63
CA LYS A 67 12.71 -5.64 -19.21
C LYS A 67 13.12 -4.23 -19.72
N PHE A 68 12.23 -3.23 -19.61
CA PHE A 68 12.35 -1.92 -20.27
C PHE A 68 13.67 -1.18 -20.00
N MET A 69 14.45 -0.93 -21.06
CA MET A 69 15.61 -0.05 -21.06
C MET A 69 15.62 0.76 -22.37
N GLU A 70 15.51 2.08 -22.29
CA GLU A 70 15.55 2.95 -23.48
C GLU A 70 16.98 3.48 -23.72
N ILE A 71 17.57 3.09 -24.85
CA ILE A 71 18.88 3.59 -25.32
C ILE A 71 18.64 4.62 -26.43
N ARG A 72 19.12 5.86 -26.25
CA ARG A 72 19.01 6.92 -27.28
C ARG A 72 20.34 7.20 -27.99
N ARG A 73 20.32 7.09 -29.33
CA ARG A 73 21.40 7.49 -30.25
C ARG A 73 21.03 8.78 -31.01
N LYS A 74 22.02 9.46 -31.60
CA LYS A 74 21.77 10.64 -32.47
C LYS A 74 21.31 10.17 -33.86
N ILE A 75 20.24 10.75 -34.39
CA ILE A 75 19.74 10.44 -35.74
C ILE A 75 20.83 10.80 -36.77
N GLY A 76 21.19 9.83 -37.62
CA GLY A 76 22.06 10.05 -38.79
C GLY A 76 23.57 10.08 -38.53
N GLN A 77 24.07 9.74 -37.34
CA GLN A 77 25.51 9.62 -37.06
C GLN A 77 25.82 8.38 -36.21
N ASN A 78 26.98 7.77 -36.45
CA ASN A 78 27.51 6.56 -35.79
C ASN A 78 27.96 6.82 -34.32
N ASP A 79 27.47 7.90 -33.70
CA ASP A 79 28.03 8.55 -32.52
C ASP A 79 27.41 8.03 -31.21
N GLY A 80 27.61 6.75 -30.91
CA GLY A 80 27.47 6.16 -29.57
C GLY A 80 26.13 6.38 -28.84
N ILE A 81 26.05 5.88 -27.60
CA ILE A 81 24.89 6.06 -26.73
C ILE A 81 24.99 7.40 -26.02
N ARG A 82 23.96 8.24 -26.11
CA ARG A 82 23.96 9.59 -25.51
C ARG A 82 23.05 9.73 -24.31
N GLY A 83 22.07 8.85 -24.17
CA GLY A 83 21.15 8.83 -23.04
C GLY A 83 20.77 7.41 -22.66
N LEU A 84 20.66 7.16 -21.36
CA LEU A 84 20.17 5.94 -20.75
C LEU A 84 18.97 6.28 -19.87
N GLN A 85 17.85 5.57 -20.07
CA GLN A 85 16.73 5.57 -19.15
C GLN A 85 16.62 4.20 -18.48
N ILE A 86 16.49 4.22 -17.18
CA ILE A 86 16.36 3.06 -16.31
C ILE A 86 14.95 3.10 -15.71
N ASP A 87 14.11 2.19 -16.18
CA ASP A 87 12.71 2.07 -15.76
C ASP A 87 12.54 0.86 -14.85
N TYR A 88 11.69 0.99 -13.83
CA TYR A 88 11.33 -0.13 -12.96
C TYR A 88 10.74 -1.28 -13.80
N PRO A 89 11.15 -2.56 -13.60
CA PRO A 89 11.94 -3.11 -12.48
C PRO A 89 13.45 -3.21 -12.72
N PHE A 90 13.98 -2.60 -13.78
CA PHE A 90 15.41 -2.68 -14.09
C PHE A 90 16.18 -1.66 -13.25
N ASP A 91 17.22 -2.10 -12.54
CA ASP A 91 18.11 -1.24 -11.75
C ASP A 91 19.50 -1.14 -12.39
N LEU A 92 20.27 -0.12 -12.00
CA LEU A 92 21.63 0.07 -12.49
C LEU A 92 22.54 -1.11 -12.08
N SER A 93 22.25 -1.74 -10.95
CA SER A 93 22.95 -2.92 -10.42
C SER A 93 22.90 -4.08 -11.43
N SER A 94 21.74 -4.30 -12.05
CA SER A 94 21.56 -5.29 -13.11
C SER A 94 22.45 -5.00 -14.30
N LEU A 95 22.48 -3.76 -14.79
CA LEU A 95 23.34 -3.37 -15.93
C LEU A 95 24.83 -3.62 -15.63
N ARG A 96 25.26 -3.30 -14.41
CA ARG A 96 26.66 -3.45 -13.97
C ARG A 96 27.05 -4.91 -13.74
N ARG A 97 26.14 -5.72 -13.20
CA ARG A 97 26.32 -7.17 -13.02
C ARG A 97 26.35 -7.92 -14.34
N PHE A 98 25.49 -7.55 -15.28
CA PHE A 98 25.29 -8.31 -16.52
C PHE A 98 26.18 -7.85 -17.68
N VAL A 99 26.59 -6.58 -17.76
CA VAL A 99 27.45 -6.12 -18.85
C VAL A 99 28.90 -6.04 -18.38
N ARG A 100 29.15 -5.12 -17.46
CA ARG A 100 30.42 -4.95 -16.74
C ARG A 100 30.26 -3.85 -15.70
N PRO A 101 31.03 -3.90 -14.59
CA PRO A 101 30.93 -2.90 -13.54
C PRO A 101 31.19 -1.45 -13.99
N SER A 102 32.12 -1.26 -14.95
CA SER A 102 32.55 0.05 -15.49
C SER A 102 31.69 0.60 -16.64
N ILE A 103 30.52 0.01 -16.90
CA ILE A 103 29.76 0.25 -18.14
C ILE A 103 29.38 1.72 -18.38
N LEU A 104 29.05 2.47 -17.32
CA LEU A 104 28.70 3.89 -17.44
C LEU A 104 29.88 4.74 -17.91
N ARG A 105 31.08 4.49 -17.37
CA ARG A 105 32.32 5.20 -17.71
C ARG A 105 32.77 4.84 -19.13
N ASP A 106 32.66 3.58 -19.49
CA ASP A 106 33.14 3.07 -20.76
C ASP A 106 32.24 3.45 -21.97
N CYS A 107 31.15 4.19 -21.70
CA CYS A 107 30.31 4.84 -22.70
C CYS A 107 30.68 6.33 -22.84
N PRO A 108 31.72 6.70 -23.62
CA PRO A 108 32.23 8.09 -23.68
C PRO A 108 31.21 9.10 -24.21
N SER A 109 30.24 8.62 -25.00
CA SER A 109 29.15 9.43 -25.54
C SER A 109 28.01 9.65 -24.57
N LEU A 110 27.94 8.92 -23.44
CA LEU A 110 26.82 8.97 -22.50
C LEU A 110 26.80 10.33 -21.80
N ARG A 111 25.70 11.08 -22.00
CA ARG A 111 25.54 12.45 -21.49
C ARG A 111 24.42 12.57 -20.47
N TYR A 112 23.53 11.59 -20.41
CA TYR A 112 22.27 11.71 -19.72
C TYR A 112 21.86 10.35 -19.16
N VAL A 113 21.63 10.28 -17.85
CA VAL A 113 21.02 9.13 -17.18
C VAL A 113 19.75 9.62 -16.49
N PHE A 114 18.64 8.90 -16.70
CA PHE A 114 17.41 9.08 -15.95
C PHE A 114 17.04 7.77 -15.29
N SER A 115 16.78 7.82 -13.99
CA SER A 115 16.34 6.68 -13.21
C SER A 115 15.01 7.01 -12.55
N TYR A 116 14.06 6.08 -12.58
CA TYR A 116 12.83 6.22 -11.78
C TYR A 116 13.07 5.92 -10.30
N ASP A 117 14.07 5.09 -9.99
CA ASP A 117 14.53 4.82 -8.63
C ASP A 117 15.71 5.74 -8.25
N GLU A 118 15.99 5.84 -6.95
CA GLU A 118 17.07 6.65 -6.40
C GLU A 118 18.47 6.11 -6.79
N VAL A 119 19.33 6.96 -7.36
CA VAL A 119 20.73 6.61 -7.69
C VAL A 119 21.63 7.82 -7.43
N PHE A 120 21.77 8.23 -6.16
CA PHE A 120 22.60 9.39 -5.80
C PHE A 120 24.10 9.05 -5.80
N PRO A 121 25.00 9.99 -6.18
CA PRO A 121 26.44 9.75 -6.19
C PRO A 121 27.01 9.49 -4.79
N GLU A 122 27.77 8.40 -4.63
CA GLU A 122 28.41 8.01 -3.38
C GLU A 122 29.94 8.04 -3.51
N PHE A 123 30.62 8.35 -2.41
CA PHE A 123 32.07 8.50 -2.36
C PHE A 123 32.69 7.57 -1.30
N PRO A 124 33.91 7.03 -1.52
CA PRO A 124 34.79 7.28 -2.67
C PRO A 124 34.24 6.67 -3.97
N SER A 125 34.45 7.38 -5.09
CA SER A 125 33.94 6.95 -6.40
C SER A 125 34.66 5.67 -6.87
N ASP A 126 33.89 4.63 -7.15
CA ASP A 126 34.39 3.33 -7.61
C ASP A 126 33.44 2.74 -8.66
N ASP A 127 33.97 2.02 -9.63
CA ASP A 127 33.20 1.28 -10.63
C ASP A 127 33.64 -0.18 -10.74
N SER A 128 34.31 -0.69 -9.70
CA SER A 128 34.63 -2.11 -9.52
C SER A 128 33.37 -2.98 -9.35
N ALA A 129 33.54 -4.30 -9.46
CA ALA A 129 32.44 -5.26 -9.34
C ALA A 129 31.69 -5.18 -8.00
N ASN A 130 32.37 -4.76 -6.93
CA ASN A 130 31.81 -4.64 -5.60
C ASN A 130 31.31 -3.24 -5.25
N ALA A 131 31.51 -2.25 -6.14
CA ALA A 131 31.08 -0.88 -5.89
C ALA A 131 29.55 -0.76 -5.90
N SER A 132 28.99 0.15 -5.10
CA SER A 132 27.57 0.49 -5.15
C SER A 132 27.22 1.21 -6.46
N ASP A 133 25.92 1.27 -6.79
CA ASP A 133 25.43 2.04 -7.93
C ASP A 133 25.71 3.53 -7.78
N GLY A 134 25.62 4.04 -6.55
CA GLY A 134 26.01 5.41 -6.22
C GLY A 134 27.49 5.68 -6.45
N GLN A 135 28.37 4.74 -6.09
CA GLN A 135 29.82 4.86 -6.32
C GLN A 135 30.14 4.88 -7.83
N ALA A 136 29.48 4.02 -8.60
CA ALA A 136 29.66 3.96 -10.05
C ALA A 136 29.10 5.21 -10.74
N MET A 137 27.97 5.73 -10.24
CA MET A 137 27.38 6.98 -10.70
C MET A 137 28.30 8.18 -10.41
N ALA A 138 28.90 8.24 -9.22
CA ALA A 138 29.90 9.24 -8.87
C ALA A 138 31.12 9.16 -9.79
N LYS A 139 31.62 7.94 -10.06
CA LYS A 139 32.75 7.72 -10.98
C LYS A 139 32.43 8.24 -12.38
N TRP A 140 31.23 7.96 -12.89
CA TRP A 140 30.79 8.47 -14.18
C TRP A 140 30.66 9.99 -14.18
N LEU A 141 29.98 10.60 -13.20
CA LEU A 141 29.76 12.05 -13.15
C LEU A 141 31.07 12.86 -13.06
N PHE A 142 32.03 12.39 -12.25
CA PHE A 142 33.29 13.09 -11.99
C PHE A 142 34.35 12.86 -13.06
N SER A 143 34.10 11.97 -14.03
CA SER A 143 34.99 11.81 -15.18
C SER A 143 34.83 12.99 -16.16
N PRO A 144 35.91 13.59 -16.69
CA PRO A 144 35.82 14.68 -17.64
C PRO A 144 35.17 14.24 -18.96
N ARG A 145 34.47 15.16 -19.63
CA ARG A 145 34.04 14.99 -21.03
C ARG A 145 34.90 15.86 -21.95
N PRO A 146 35.47 15.32 -23.04
CA PRO A 146 36.28 16.11 -23.98
C PRO A 146 35.52 17.26 -24.66
N ASP A 147 34.19 17.14 -24.79
CA ASP A 147 33.34 18.12 -25.47
C ASP A 147 32.85 19.26 -24.56
N GLY A 148 33.21 19.26 -23.27
CA GLY A 148 32.83 20.29 -22.31
C GLY A 148 31.34 20.36 -21.97
N VAL A 149 30.48 19.53 -22.59
CA VAL A 149 29.03 19.51 -22.35
C VAL A 149 28.75 18.81 -21.02
N PRO A 150 27.86 19.33 -20.16
CA PRO A 150 27.59 18.72 -18.87
C PRO A 150 26.92 17.35 -19.01
N LYS A 151 27.38 16.39 -18.17
CA LYS A 151 26.62 15.17 -17.87
C LYS A 151 25.37 15.53 -17.10
N VAL A 152 24.32 14.75 -17.26
CA VAL A 152 23.04 14.99 -16.59
C VAL A 152 22.57 13.72 -15.94
N LEU A 153 22.30 13.79 -14.64
CA LEU A 153 21.63 12.74 -13.89
C LEU A 153 20.27 13.29 -13.45
N LYS A 154 19.20 12.54 -13.71
CA LYS A 154 17.86 12.85 -13.21
C LYS A 154 17.29 11.65 -12.48
N PHE A 155 16.70 11.86 -11.31
CA PHE A 155 16.01 10.82 -10.55
C PHE A 155 14.89 11.44 -9.69
N TYR A 156 14.02 10.60 -9.12
CA TYR A 156 13.01 11.02 -8.15
C TYR A 156 13.57 10.89 -6.73
N TYR A 157 13.41 11.94 -5.92
CA TYR A 157 13.83 11.95 -4.52
C TYR A 157 12.99 10.95 -3.72
N ASN A 158 13.64 10.05 -2.97
CA ASN A 158 12.97 9.06 -2.12
C ASN A 158 13.77 8.80 -0.80
N PHE A 159 14.58 9.76 -0.36
CA PHE A 159 15.43 9.62 0.84
C PHE A 159 14.65 9.79 2.14
N ASP A 160 15.19 9.19 3.21
CA ASP A 160 14.95 9.67 4.57
C ASP A 160 15.54 11.08 4.73
N GLU A 161 14.81 11.98 5.37
CA GLU A 161 15.19 13.39 5.55
C GLU A 161 16.56 13.55 6.24
N ASP A 162 16.92 12.56 7.08
CA ASP A 162 18.15 12.53 7.85
C ASP A 162 19.42 12.20 7.02
N GLU A 163 19.29 11.59 5.84
CA GLU A 163 20.45 11.19 5.02
C GLU A 163 20.98 12.31 4.10
N TRP A 164 20.09 13.22 3.70
CA TRP A 164 20.41 14.25 2.71
C TRP A 164 21.58 15.16 3.09
N PRO A 165 21.69 15.68 4.34
CA PRO A 165 22.84 16.49 4.74
C PRO A 165 24.16 15.73 4.58
N SER A 166 24.21 14.46 4.98
CA SER A 166 25.41 13.62 4.87
C SER A 166 25.81 13.39 3.41
N LYS A 167 24.85 13.10 2.53
CA LYS A 167 25.11 12.89 1.09
C LYS A 167 25.61 14.17 0.41
N ILE A 168 25.07 15.33 0.78
CA ILE A 168 25.55 16.62 0.29
C ILE A 168 26.96 16.93 0.79
N GLU A 169 27.26 16.70 2.07
CA GLU A 169 28.60 16.92 2.62
C GLU A 169 29.64 15.99 1.95
N GLY A 170 29.30 14.72 1.70
CA GLY A 170 30.15 13.79 0.94
C GLY A 170 30.47 14.32 -0.46
N LEU A 171 29.49 14.91 -1.14
CA LEU A 171 29.68 15.50 -2.46
C LEU A 171 30.51 16.80 -2.41
N LYS A 172 30.28 17.68 -1.43
CA LYS A 172 31.10 18.88 -1.20
C LYS A 172 32.56 18.52 -0.93
N ALA A 173 32.80 17.50 -0.11
CA ALA A 173 34.15 16.98 0.17
C ALA A 173 34.80 16.43 -1.11
N ALA A 174 34.07 15.63 -1.89
CA ALA A 174 34.57 15.11 -3.16
C ALA A 174 34.86 16.20 -4.21
N PHE A 175 34.03 17.25 -4.24
CA PHE A 175 34.30 18.42 -5.07
C PHE A 175 35.58 19.13 -4.64
N SER A 176 35.71 19.41 -3.33
CA SER A 176 36.88 20.10 -2.74
C SER A 176 38.21 19.38 -3.01
N ASN A 177 38.17 18.05 -3.07
CA ASN A 177 39.33 17.20 -3.32
C ASN A 177 39.54 16.85 -4.81
N ALA A 178 38.74 17.40 -5.72
CA ALA A 178 38.81 17.02 -7.13
C ALA A 178 40.08 17.58 -7.81
N SER A 179 40.85 16.70 -8.45
CA SER A 179 42.05 17.05 -9.22
C SER A 179 41.79 17.26 -10.72
N SER A 180 40.58 16.94 -11.20
CA SER A 180 40.18 17.07 -12.60
C SER A 180 38.88 17.85 -12.75
N ARG A 181 38.77 18.60 -13.85
CA ARG A 181 37.54 19.33 -14.21
C ARG A 181 36.43 18.38 -14.65
N ALA A 182 35.20 18.65 -14.24
CA ALA A 182 34.01 17.92 -14.67
C ALA A 182 32.78 18.83 -14.67
N ASN A 183 31.98 18.75 -15.74
CA ASN A 183 30.73 19.49 -15.87
C ASN A 183 29.55 18.54 -15.69
N PHE A 184 28.67 18.81 -14.72
CA PHE A 184 27.45 18.04 -14.56
C PHE A 184 26.28 18.83 -13.98
N ILE A 185 25.07 18.34 -14.22
CA ILE A 185 23.81 18.82 -13.66
C ILE A 185 23.07 17.60 -13.10
N ILE A 186 22.82 17.59 -11.80
CA ILE A 186 21.94 16.62 -11.15
C ILE A 186 20.60 17.31 -10.93
N VAL A 187 19.52 16.66 -11.38
CA VAL A 187 18.14 17.13 -11.23
C VAL A 187 17.38 16.11 -10.40
N THR A 188 16.93 16.52 -9.23
CA THR A 188 16.02 15.69 -8.43
C THR A 188 14.62 16.30 -8.41
N CYS A 189 13.61 15.46 -8.53
CA CYS A 189 12.19 15.85 -8.46
C CYS A 189 11.63 15.40 -7.12
N VAL A 190 10.90 16.29 -6.45
CA VAL A 190 10.02 15.90 -5.35
C VAL A 190 8.69 15.47 -5.94
N SER A 191 8.16 14.33 -5.50
CA SER A 191 6.83 13.83 -5.84
C SER A 191 5.78 14.94 -5.69
N SER A 192 4.90 15.09 -6.68
CA SER A 192 3.82 16.10 -6.66
C SER A 192 2.70 15.80 -5.66
N ASP A 193 2.75 14.63 -5.01
CA ASP A 193 1.69 14.17 -4.12
C ASP A 193 1.99 14.48 -2.63
N ASP A 194 3.17 15.05 -2.35
CA ASP A 194 3.64 15.41 -1.01
C ASP A 194 3.82 16.94 -0.89
N ASP A 195 2.76 17.66 -0.51
CA ASP A 195 2.80 19.09 -0.13
C ASP A 195 3.44 19.32 1.27
N TYR A 196 4.35 18.43 1.70
CA TYR A 196 5.05 18.56 2.99
C TYR A 196 6.40 19.30 2.84
N TYR A 197 6.80 19.96 3.93
CA TYR A 197 7.86 20.96 4.04
C TYR A 197 9.27 20.46 3.61
N TYR A 198 9.70 20.78 2.39
CA TYR A 198 11.09 20.55 1.94
C TYR A 198 11.99 21.81 2.00
N ASP A 199 11.45 22.95 2.45
CA ASP A 199 12.17 24.23 2.44
C ASP A 199 13.43 24.21 3.35
N ASP A 200 13.43 23.40 4.42
CA ASP A 200 14.56 23.28 5.35
C ASP A 200 15.60 22.21 4.93
N LEU A 201 15.23 21.26 4.05
CA LEU A 201 16.11 20.16 3.62
C LEU A 201 17.09 20.59 2.52
N PHE A 202 16.63 21.42 1.58
CA PHE A 202 17.40 21.81 0.41
C PHE A 202 18.00 23.20 0.54
N VAL A 203 18.91 23.35 1.51
CA VAL A 203 19.62 24.62 1.75
C VAL A 203 20.51 24.97 0.53
N PRO A 204 20.21 26.05 -0.22
CA PRO A 204 21.03 26.46 -1.35
C PRO A 204 22.47 26.76 -0.92
N PHE A 205 23.45 26.41 -1.75
CA PHE A 205 24.84 26.72 -1.45
C PHE A 205 25.65 27.04 -2.70
N ASP A 206 26.72 27.80 -2.42
CA ASP A 206 27.71 28.43 -3.30
C ASP A 206 29.16 27.99 -3.07
N LEU A 207 29.70 26.95 -3.73
CA LEU A 207 31.11 26.57 -3.55
C LEU A 207 31.96 26.81 -4.80
N THR A 208 33.18 27.32 -4.60
CA THR A 208 34.15 27.52 -5.68
C THR A 208 35.50 26.91 -5.33
N ILE A 209 36.21 26.40 -6.34
CA ILE A 209 37.60 25.95 -6.22
C ILE A 209 38.41 26.68 -7.27
N HIS A 210 39.25 27.62 -6.84
CA HIS A 210 40.09 28.40 -7.74
C HIS A 210 41.17 27.54 -8.43
N LEU A 211 41.62 26.45 -7.78
CA LEU A 211 42.64 25.54 -8.31
C LEU A 211 42.18 24.87 -9.62
N THR A 212 40.94 24.39 -9.66
CA THR A 212 40.33 23.81 -10.87
C THR A 212 39.59 24.86 -11.70
N GLY A 213 39.27 26.02 -11.15
CA GLY A 213 38.48 27.07 -11.80
C GLY A 213 37.00 26.71 -11.92
N GLU A 214 36.47 25.95 -10.95
CA GLU A 214 35.11 25.40 -10.98
C GLU A 214 34.24 25.88 -9.82
N ARG A 215 32.93 25.76 -10.01
CA ARG A 215 31.86 26.13 -9.09
C ARG A 215 30.88 24.97 -8.94
N LEU A 216 30.44 24.70 -7.72
CA LEU A 216 29.38 23.75 -7.38
C LEU A 216 28.25 24.51 -6.68
N THR A 217 27.06 24.52 -7.27
CA THR A 217 25.89 25.26 -6.76
C THR A 217 24.69 24.35 -6.58
N LEU A 218 23.96 24.47 -5.46
CA LEU A 218 22.63 23.90 -5.28
C LEU A 218 21.57 25.00 -5.33
N LYS A 219 20.53 24.84 -6.14
CA LYS A 219 19.41 25.79 -6.26
C LYS A 219 18.07 25.09 -6.52
N SER A 220 16.96 25.70 -6.13
CA SER A 220 15.61 25.22 -6.45
C SER A 220 15.08 25.78 -7.77
N ALA A 221 14.11 25.10 -8.39
CA ALA A 221 13.40 25.52 -9.59
C ALA A 221 11.95 24.99 -9.60
N ASN A 222 11.08 25.56 -10.45
CA ASN A 222 9.65 25.23 -10.56
C ASN A 222 8.92 25.23 -9.21
N ASN A 223 8.94 26.35 -8.48
CA ASN A 223 8.28 26.49 -7.16
C ASN A 223 8.69 25.39 -6.16
N ASN A 224 10.00 25.17 -5.99
CA ASN A 224 10.58 24.14 -5.11
C ASN A 224 10.24 22.68 -5.45
N LYS A 225 9.69 22.40 -6.64
CA LYS A 225 9.42 21.02 -7.10
C LYS A 225 10.65 20.30 -7.68
N HIS A 226 11.67 21.06 -8.06
CA HIS A 226 12.94 20.50 -8.53
C HIS A 226 14.13 21.16 -7.84
N PHE A 227 15.15 20.34 -7.55
CA PHE A 227 16.45 20.83 -7.07
C PHE A 227 17.52 20.52 -8.09
N LEU A 228 18.35 21.52 -8.39
CA LEU A 228 19.44 21.44 -9.35
C LEU A 228 20.77 21.59 -8.61
N LEU A 229 21.58 20.55 -8.66
CA LEU A 229 22.97 20.58 -8.23
C LEU A 229 23.88 20.64 -9.46
N ILE A 230 24.69 21.69 -9.58
CA ILE A 230 25.40 22.04 -10.81
C ILE A 230 26.88 22.20 -10.51
N ARG A 231 27.72 21.43 -11.18
CA ARG A 231 29.18 21.64 -11.23
C ARG A 231 29.58 22.19 -12.60
N CYS A 232 30.26 23.32 -12.63
CA CYS A 232 30.57 24.06 -13.87
C CYS A 232 31.84 24.93 -13.73
N PRO A 233 32.41 25.47 -14.82
CA PRO A 233 33.50 26.44 -14.74
C PRO A 233 33.03 27.78 -14.14
N ILE A 234 33.90 28.47 -13.40
CA ILE A 234 33.61 29.81 -12.84
C ILE A 234 33.38 30.82 -13.97
N SER A 235 34.22 30.78 -15.01
CA SER A 235 34.03 31.56 -16.23
C SER A 235 33.27 30.71 -17.24
N ARG A 236 31.99 31.04 -17.46
CA ARG A 236 31.09 30.30 -18.36
C ARG A 236 30.15 31.23 -19.11
N ASP A 237 29.67 30.78 -20.27
CA ASP A 237 28.58 31.44 -21.00
C ASP A 237 27.25 31.18 -20.27
N GLU A 238 26.77 32.17 -19.53
CA GLU A 238 25.53 32.08 -18.77
C GLU A 238 24.29 31.82 -19.64
N ASN A 239 24.27 32.31 -20.89
CA ASN A 239 23.16 32.05 -21.80
C ASN A 239 23.14 30.58 -22.22
N GLN A 240 24.31 30.02 -22.52
CA GLN A 240 24.44 28.60 -22.85
C GLN A 240 24.07 27.69 -21.67
N TRP A 241 24.54 28.01 -20.47
CA TRP A 241 24.24 27.23 -19.26
C TRP A 241 22.76 27.32 -18.87
N THR A 242 22.17 28.50 -18.91
CA THR A 242 20.72 28.69 -18.69
C THR A 242 19.90 27.87 -19.68
N LYS A 243 20.33 27.80 -20.96
CA LYS A 243 19.68 26.97 -21.97
C LYS A 243 19.80 25.48 -21.65
N TRP A 244 20.95 25.04 -21.14
CA TRP A 244 21.13 23.65 -20.70
C TRP A 244 20.22 23.32 -19.52
N GLU A 245 20.21 24.15 -18.47
CA GLU A 245 19.36 23.97 -17.27
C GLU A 245 17.87 23.88 -17.63
N ARG A 246 17.33 24.87 -18.35
CA ARG A 246 15.91 24.89 -18.79
C ARG A 246 15.55 23.67 -19.62
N LYS A 247 16.43 23.25 -20.52
CA LYS A 247 16.20 22.07 -21.36
C LYS A 247 16.13 20.78 -20.54
N ARG A 248 16.73 20.70 -19.35
CA ARG A 248 16.69 19.50 -18.51
C ARG A 248 15.49 19.45 -17.58
N LEU A 249 15.01 20.62 -17.12
CA LEU A 249 13.78 20.70 -16.32
C LEU A 249 12.54 20.30 -17.12
N ASN A 250 12.40 20.81 -18.35
CA ASN A 250 11.21 20.57 -19.18
C ASN A 250 11.25 19.25 -19.98
N ARG A 251 12.31 18.44 -19.82
CA ARG A 251 12.42 17.17 -20.54
C ARG A 251 11.69 16.07 -19.77
N ASN A 252 10.40 15.90 -20.09
CA ASN A 252 9.75 14.61 -19.93
C ASN A 252 10.26 13.69 -21.04
N PHE A 253 10.33 12.38 -20.79
CA PHE A 253 10.93 11.43 -21.73
C PHE A 253 10.11 11.21 -23.02
N VAL A 254 9.26 12.15 -23.42
CA VAL A 254 8.38 12.01 -24.58
C VAL A 254 8.88 12.88 -25.73
N ASN A 255 9.15 12.22 -26.86
CA ASN A 255 9.31 12.75 -28.22
C ASN A 255 10.56 13.60 -28.52
N ARG A 256 11.61 12.93 -29.05
CA ARG A 256 12.37 13.27 -30.28
C ARG A 256 13.75 12.59 -30.27
N GLY A 257 13.85 11.47 -30.98
CA GLY A 257 15.05 10.67 -31.21
C GLY A 257 14.64 9.27 -31.68
N THR A 258 15.43 8.60 -32.52
CA THR A 258 15.19 7.20 -32.90
C THR A 258 15.12 6.38 -31.61
N LYS A 259 13.92 5.95 -31.25
CA LYS A 259 13.66 5.06 -30.13
C LYS A 259 14.05 3.65 -30.61
N LEU A 260 15.04 3.03 -29.97
CA LEU A 260 15.00 1.57 -29.89
C LEU A 260 14.01 1.26 -28.77
N LEU A 261 12.81 0.88 -29.19
CA LEU A 261 11.72 0.52 -28.31
C LEU A 261 11.77 -1.01 -28.16
N PHE A 262 12.30 -1.53 -27.06
CA PHE A 262 12.00 -2.92 -26.68
C PHE A 262 10.54 -2.91 -26.17
N ALA A 263 9.58 -3.18 -27.04
CA ALA A 263 8.17 -3.36 -26.68
C ALA A 263 7.82 -4.85 -26.74
N LEU A 264 7.40 -5.41 -25.60
CA LEU A 264 6.94 -6.79 -25.45
C LEU A 264 5.43 -6.81 -25.18
N MET A 265 4.70 -7.60 -25.96
CA MET A 265 3.42 -8.19 -25.58
C MET A 265 3.64 -9.64 -25.12
N MET A 266 2.77 -10.08 -24.21
CA MET A 266 2.69 -11.42 -23.63
C MET A 266 2.84 -12.53 -24.68
N ALA A 267 3.75 -13.48 -24.45
CA ALA A 267 3.71 -14.78 -25.10
C ALA A 267 4.05 -15.86 -24.07
N LYS A 268 3.05 -16.70 -23.81
CA LYS A 268 3.12 -17.97 -23.06
C LYS A 268 4.39 -18.74 -23.43
N SER A 269 5.14 -19.20 -22.43
CA SER A 269 6.15 -20.23 -22.61
C SER A 269 5.44 -21.56 -22.93
N VAL A 270 5.46 -21.95 -24.21
CA VAL A 270 5.13 -23.31 -24.65
C VAL A 270 6.42 -24.00 -25.08
N GLU A 271 6.58 -25.19 -24.50
CA GLU A 271 7.42 -26.33 -24.87
C GLU A 271 8.92 -26.28 -24.55
N GLU A 272 9.24 -26.65 -23.30
CA GLU A 272 10.21 -27.73 -23.09
C GLU A 272 9.47 -28.93 -22.50
N LYS A 273 9.86 -30.12 -22.99
CA LYS A 273 9.19 -31.41 -22.81
C LYS A 273 8.83 -31.70 -21.35
N GLN A 274 7.63 -32.24 -21.15
CA GLN A 274 7.11 -32.81 -19.89
C GLN A 274 8.22 -33.52 -19.08
N PRO A 275 8.56 -33.03 -17.89
CA PRO A 275 8.81 -33.94 -16.79
C PRO A 275 7.46 -34.55 -16.41
N LYS A 276 7.48 -35.84 -16.09
CA LYS A 276 6.36 -36.54 -15.47
C LYS A 276 5.92 -35.78 -14.22
N ASP A 277 4.65 -35.94 -13.87
CA ASP A 277 4.05 -35.52 -12.61
C ASP A 277 4.95 -35.87 -11.42
N ASP A 278 5.78 -34.91 -11.01
CA ASP A 278 6.41 -34.87 -9.71
C ASP A 278 6.05 -33.47 -9.17
N GLU A 279 5.27 -33.44 -8.10
CA GLU A 279 5.00 -32.26 -7.30
C GLU A 279 6.32 -31.47 -7.13
N GLN A 280 6.29 -30.16 -7.38
CA GLN A 280 7.38 -29.28 -7.00
C GLN A 280 7.39 -29.19 -5.46
N ASP A 281 7.85 -30.27 -4.82
CA ASP A 281 8.13 -30.32 -3.40
C ASP A 281 9.32 -29.37 -3.23
N PHE A 282 9.04 -28.10 -2.87
CA PHE A 282 10.08 -27.22 -2.37
C PHE A 282 10.78 -28.01 -1.27
N ASP A 283 12.07 -28.30 -1.46
CA ASP A 283 12.88 -29.06 -0.51
C ASP A 283 12.52 -28.60 0.92
N LYS A 284 12.07 -29.53 1.77
CA LYS A 284 11.55 -29.19 3.10
C LYS A 284 12.59 -28.42 3.92
N ASP A 285 13.87 -28.68 3.67
CA ASP A 285 14.99 -27.98 4.28
C ASP A 285 15.06 -26.49 3.83
N ASN A 286 14.67 -26.18 2.59
CA ASN A 286 14.55 -24.80 2.09
C ASN A 286 13.35 -24.08 2.70
N ILE A 287 12.18 -24.73 2.83
CA ILE A 287 11.00 -24.10 3.45
C ILE A 287 11.23 -23.83 4.93
N GLN A 288 11.85 -24.75 5.66
CA GLN A 288 12.22 -24.54 7.06
C GLN A 288 13.13 -23.32 7.21
N THR A 289 14.14 -23.19 6.34
CA THR A 289 15.06 -22.04 6.35
C THR A 289 14.33 -20.71 6.09
N ILE A 290 13.38 -20.68 5.15
CA ILE A 290 12.57 -19.48 4.87
C ILE A 290 11.64 -19.17 6.04
N PHE A 291 11.05 -20.20 6.66
CA PHE A 291 10.20 -20.06 7.84
C PHE A 291 10.96 -19.44 9.02
N ASP A 292 12.13 -19.98 9.37
CA ASP A 292 12.93 -19.47 10.49
C ASP A 292 13.33 -18.00 10.26
N ASP A 293 13.78 -17.68 9.05
CA ASP A 293 14.09 -16.30 8.64
C ASP A 293 12.87 -15.36 8.68
N ALA A 294 11.68 -15.85 8.29
CA ALA A 294 10.44 -15.08 8.33
C ALA A 294 9.98 -14.81 9.77
N VAL A 295 10.12 -15.77 10.68
CA VAL A 295 9.79 -15.60 12.11
C VAL A 295 10.70 -14.54 12.74
N ASP A 296 12.01 -14.63 12.53
CA ASP A 296 12.97 -13.66 13.06
C ASP A 296 12.74 -12.27 12.46
N TYR A 297 12.50 -12.19 11.15
CA TYR A 297 12.24 -10.92 10.49
C TYR A 297 10.92 -10.29 10.92
N ALA A 298 9.87 -11.09 11.15
CA ALA A 298 8.61 -10.59 11.70
C ALA A 298 8.82 -9.93 13.08
N GLN A 299 9.66 -10.52 13.94
CA GLN A 299 10.02 -9.88 15.22
C GLN A 299 10.83 -8.59 15.01
N ALA A 300 11.81 -8.59 14.11
CA ALA A 300 12.62 -7.41 13.80
C ALA A 300 11.79 -6.24 13.23
N LEU A 301 10.73 -6.55 12.49
CA LEU A 301 9.76 -5.57 11.96
C LEU A 301 8.74 -5.08 13.00
N ALA A 302 8.75 -5.62 14.22
CA ALA A 302 7.69 -5.44 15.21
C ALA A 302 6.30 -5.89 14.71
N LEU A 303 6.24 -6.94 13.88
CA LEU A 303 5.01 -7.65 13.49
C LEU A 303 4.53 -8.56 14.63
N VAL A 304 4.25 -7.95 15.79
CA VAL A 304 4.05 -8.66 17.06
C VAL A 304 2.78 -8.24 17.80
N THR A 305 2.29 -9.13 18.64
CA THR A 305 1.13 -8.97 19.51
C THR A 305 1.48 -9.33 20.95
N LEU A 306 0.66 -8.90 21.90
CA LEU A 306 0.83 -9.32 23.28
C LEU A 306 0.34 -10.77 23.49
N PRO A 307 1.02 -11.54 24.37
CA PRO A 307 0.51 -12.83 24.84
C PRO A 307 -0.88 -12.70 25.45
N HIS A 308 -1.68 -13.77 25.44
CA HIS A 308 -3.01 -13.75 26.07
C HIS A 308 -2.97 -13.48 27.59
N THR A 309 -1.89 -13.90 28.24
CA THR A 309 -1.68 -13.82 29.70
C THR A 309 -1.04 -12.51 30.16
N HIS A 310 -0.91 -11.52 29.27
CA HIS A 310 -0.18 -10.29 29.60
C HIS A 310 -0.92 -9.44 30.66
N GLU A 311 -0.18 -8.94 31.66
CA GLU A 311 -0.74 -8.09 32.73
C GLU A 311 -0.75 -6.59 32.36
N GLY A 312 -0.99 -6.28 31.08
CA GLY A 312 -0.94 -4.90 30.59
C GLY A 312 0.47 -4.31 30.51
N ARG A 313 1.50 -5.16 30.56
CA ARG A 313 2.91 -4.85 30.28
C ARG A 313 3.31 -5.31 28.88
N GLY A 314 4.43 -4.81 28.34
CA GLY A 314 4.85 -4.98 26.93
C GLY A 314 6.22 -5.61 26.76
N ASP A 315 6.73 -6.20 27.83
CA ASP A 315 8.06 -6.78 27.96
C ASP A 315 8.18 -8.07 27.13
N GLU A 316 7.08 -8.78 26.95
CA GLU A 316 6.98 -9.98 26.12
C GLU A 316 6.04 -9.74 24.94
N ALA A 317 6.40 -10.27 23.78
CA ALA A 317 5.63 -10.20 22.56
C ALA A 317 5.72 -11.51 21.78
N LEU A 318 4.63 -11.85 21.08
CA LEU A 318 4.55 -12.99 20.17
C LEU A 318 4.41 -12.46 18.74
N ILE A 319 4.94 -13.17 17.75
CA ILE A 319 4.62 -12.84 16.36
C ILE A 319 3.10 -12.93 16.11
N HIS A 320 2.59 -12.04 15.27
CA HIS A 320 1.25 -12.22 14.73
C HIS A 320 1.22 -13.47 13.82
N PRO A 321 0.12 -14.23 13.76
CA PRO A 321 -0.04 -15.26 12.73
C PRO A 321 -0.07 -14.61 11.33
N PHE A 322 0.72 -15.13 10.39
CA PHE A 322 0.81 -14.61 9.02
C PHE A 322 0.95 -15.73 7.99
N THR A 323 0.68 -15.44 6.72
CA THR A 323 0.99 -16.36 5.61
C THR A 323 2.46 -16.22 5.20
N LEU A 324 3.14 -17.33 4.91
CA LEU A 324 4.57 -17.30 4.57
C LEU A 324 4.82 -16.53 3.25
N PHE A 325 3.92 -16.69 2.28
CA PHE A 325 3.95 -15.99 1.00
C PHE A 325 2.72 -15.09 0.82
N PRO A 326 2.80 -14.04 0.00
CA PRO A 326 1.62 -13.25 -0.35
C PRO A 326 0.68 -14.09 -1.21
N THR A 327 -0.63 -14.05 -0.92
CA THR A 327 -1.59 -14.92 -1.58
C THR A 327 -2.07 -14.34 -2.93
N PRO A 328 -2.10 -15.14 -4.02
CA PRO A 328 -2.64 -14.71 -5.30
C PRO A 328 -4.07 -14.14 -5.21
N PHE A 329 -4.32 -13.01 -5.88
CA PHE A 329 -5.63 -12.37 -5.92
C PHE A 329 -5.89 -11.73 -7.30
N PRO A 330 -7.08 -11.89 -7.92
CA PRO A 330 -7.35 -11.32 -9.24
C PRO A 330 -7.26 -9.79 -9.27
N ARG A 331 -6.41 -9.24 -10.13
CA ARG A 331 -6.20 -7.78 -10.23
C ARG A 331 -7.50 -7.00 -10.47
N GLN A 332 -8.35 -7.48 -11.38
CA GLN A 332 -9.58 -6.80 -11.74
C GLN A 332 -10.54 -6.65 -10.55
N LEU A 333 -10.64 -7.69 -9.71
CA LEU A 333 -11.48 -7.64 -8.52
C LEU A 333 -10.87 -6.76 -7.42
N TYR A 334 -9.54 -6.73 -7.32
CA TYR A 334 -8.86 -5.79 -6.43
C TYR A 334 -9.13 -4.34 -6.84
N GLU A 335 -8.96 -4.00 -8.11
CA GLU A 335 -9.22 -2.66 -8.65
C GLU A 335 -10.70 -2.27 -8.47
N GLN A 336 -11.64 -3.20 -8.69
CA GLN A 336 -13.05 -3.00 -8.38
C GLN A 336 -13.28 -2.68 -6.89
N ALA A 337 -12.62 -3.39 -5.97
CA ALA A 337 -12.76 -3.17 -4.52
C ALA A 337 -12.24 -1.78 -4.10
N ILE A 338 -11.17 -1.33 -4.75
CA ILE A 338 -10.58 0.01 -4.57
C ILE A 338 -11.58 1.09 -4.97
N GLU A 339 -12.20 0.98 -6.16
CA GLU A 339 -13.20 1.95 -6.63
C GLU A 339 -14.42 2.02 -5.70
N LEU A 340 -14.88 0.86 -5.22
CA LEU A 340 -16.04 0.77 -4.31
C LEU A 340 -15.78 1.46 -2.97
N GLN A 341 -14.56 1.46 -2.45
CA GLN A 341 -14.26 2.06 -1.14
C GLN A 341 -14.59 3.55 -1.10
N TRP A 342 -14.37 4.28 -2.20
CA TRP A 342 -14.75 5.69 -2.28
C TRP A 342 -16.25 5.87 -2.09
N ALA A 343 -17.05 5.02 -2.75
CA ALA A 343 -18.51 5.05 -2.67
C ALA A 343 -19.01 4.65 -1.28
N TYR A 344 -18.42 3.61 -0.67
CA TYR A 344 -18.72 3.21 0.69
C TYR A 344 -18.41 4.30 1.72
N ASN A 345 -17.30 5.03 1.57
CA ASN A 345 -16.97 6.14 2.46
C ASN A 345 -18.07 7.22 2.43
N LEU A 346 -18.56 7.62 1.26
CA LEU A 346 -19.66 8.57 1.13
C LEU A 346 -20.98 8.00 1.67
N LEU A 347 -21.30 6.77 1.31
CA LEU A 347 -22.50 6.07 1.73
C LEU A 347 -22.58 6.00 3.27
N TYR A 348 -21.56 5.47 3.92
CA TYR A 348 -21.54 5.33 5.38
C TYR A 348 -21.37 6.67 6.10
N PHE A 349 -20.74 7.66 5.48
CA PHE A 349 -20.77 9.02 5.99
C PHE A 349 -22.21 9.54 6.05
N ARG A 350 -22.99 9.42 4.97
CA ARG A 350 -24.38 9.89 4.95
C ARG A 350 -25.29 9.08 5.88
N ILE A 351 -25.16 7.75 5.89
CA ILE A 351 -25.93 6.89 6.82
C ILE A 351 -25.66 7.26 8.27
N SER A 352 -24.38 7.40 8.66
CA SER A 352 -24.01 7.70 10.05
C SER A 352 -24.45 9.08 10.55
N ASN A 353 -24.82 9.98 9.64
CA ASN A 353 -25.35 11.31 9.98
C ASN A 353 -26.88 11.42 9.79
N ASP A 354 -27.55 10.41 9.23
CA ASP A 354 -29.03 10.34 9.18
C ASP A 354 -29.58 9.71 10.47
N PHE A 355 -29.69 10.55 11.51
CA PHE A 355 -30.14 10.11 12.83
C PHE A 355 -31.60 9.63 12.83
N ASP A 356 -32.48 10.20 12.00
CA ASP A 356 -33.87 9.73 11.91
C ASP A 356 -33.93 8.31 11.37
N PHE A 357 -33.20 8.04 10.29
CA PHE A 357 -33.11 6.71 9.72
C PHE A 357 -32.58 5.69 10.73
N LEU A 358 -31.47 6.00 11.41
CA LEU A 358 -30.89 5.09 12.38
C LEU A 358 -31.81 4.89 13.60
N ILE A 359 -32.45 5.94 14.10
CA ILE A 359 -33.39 5.79 15.23
C ILE A 359 -34.53 4.86 14.84
N GLU A 360 -35.19 5.12 13.72
CA GLU A 360 -36.32 4.33 13.22
C GLU A 360 -35.98 2.84 13.11
N HIS A 361 -34.84 2.51 12.49
CA HIS A 361 -34.51 1.13 12.13
C HIS A 361 -33.92 0.31 13.30
N TYR A 362 -33.50 0.95 14.39
CA TYR A 362 -32.95 0.27 15.57
C TYR A 362 -33.89 0.20 16.77
N GLU A 363 -35.07 0.85 16.75
CA GLU A 363 -36.04 0.77 17.88
C GLU A 363 -36.39 -0.67 18.28
N ILE A 364 -36.61 -1.55 17.29
CA ILE A 364 -36.97 -2.95 17.56
C ILE A 364 -35.76 -3.70 18.12
N ALA A 365 -34.60 -3.57 17.49
CA ALA A 365 -33.37 -4.24 17.93
C ALA A 365 -32.94 -3.80 19.34
N ALA A 366 -33.16 -2.53 19.69
CA ALA A 366 -32.86 -1.99 21.02
C ALA A 366 -33.68 -2.64 22.14
N LYS A 367 -34.83 -3.27 21.86
CA LYS A 367 -35.65 -3.94 22.88
C LYS A 367 -34.93 -5.15 23.48
N THR A 368 -34.16 -5.87 22.68
CA THR A 368 -33.51 -7.14 23.06
C THR A 368 -31.98 -7.04 23.11
N ASN A 369 -31.36 -6.01 22.52
CA ASN A 369 -29.91 -5.80 22.55
C ASN A 369 -29.55 -4.57 23.40
N ALA A 370 -28.90 -4.80 24.55
CA ALA A 370 -28.52 -3.74 25.48
C ALA A 370 -27.53 -2.72 24.88
N HIS A 371 -26.52 -3.17 24.13
CA HIS A 371 -25.56 -2.26 23.48
C HIS A 371 -26.23 -1.35 22.48
N VAL A 372 -27.06 -1.90 21.59
CA VAL A 372 -27.83 -1.10 20.61
C VAL A 372 -28.74 -0.11 21.33
N ARG A 373 -29.35 -0.51 22.45
CA ARG A 373 -30.17 0.38 23.28
C ARG A 373 -29.38 1.55 23.84
N HIS A 374 -28.16 1.32 24.35
CA HIS A 374 -27.31 2.41 24.83
C HIS A 374 -26.91 3.36 23.70
N TYR A 375 -26.52 2.84 22.54
CA TYR A 375 -26.21 3.68 21.38
C TYR A 375 -27.41 4.53 20.94
N LEU A 376 -28.59 3.90 20.86
CA LEU A 376 -29.82 4.57 20.48
C LEU A 376 -30.22 5.65 21.49
N ASN A 377 -30.07 5.39 22.80
CA ASN A 377 -30.34 6.36 23.86
C ASN A 377 -29.40 7.57 23.76
N ILE A 378 -28.11 7.34 23.57
CA ILE A 378 -27.12 8.43 23.39
C ILE A 378 -27.45 9.24 22.14
N MET A 379 -27.75 8.58 21.02
CA MET A 379 -28.14 9.25 19.78
C MET A 379 -29.38 10.13 19.96
N LYS A 380 -30.43 9.61 20.60
CA LYS A 380 -31.67 10.36 20.89
C LYS A 380 -31.40 11.58 21.78
N GLU A 381 -30.59 11.42 22.82
CA GLU A 381 -30.26 12.51 23.74
C GLU A 381 -29.46 13.63 23.04
N VAL A 382 -28.41 13.26 22.30
CA VAL A 382 -27.58 14.23 21.56
C VAL A 382 -28.38 14.93 20.47
N LYS A 383 -29.31 14.22 19.80
CA LYS A 383 -30.23 14.82 18.84
C LYS A 383 -31.14 15.86 19.50
N LYS A 384 -31.74 15.51 20.63
CA LYS A 384 -32.65 16.39 21.40
C LYS A 384 -31.95 17.66 21.86
N GLU A 385 -30.69 17.58 22.27
CA GLU A 385 -29.90 18.71 22.74
C GLU A 385 -29.29 19.57 21.61
N GLY A 386 -29.32 19.05 20.38
CA GLY A 386 -28.69 19.62 19.21
C GLY A 386 -27.20 19.26 19.12
N ILE A 387 -26.80 18.70 17.98
CA ILE A 387 -25.46 18.17 17.74
C ILE A 387 -24.43 19.31 17.72
N LYS A 388 -23.45 19.27 18.64
CA LYS A 388 -22.46 20.35 18.84
C LYS A 388 -21.25 20.27 17.92
N GLN A 389 -20.77 19.05 17.63
CA GLN A 389 -19.70 18.83 16.66
C GLN A 389 -20.23 18.21 15.38
N LYS A 390 -20.11 18.98 14.30
CA LYS A 390 -20.63 18.69 12.97
C LYS A 390 -19.59 18.18 11.97
N LYS A 391 -18.31 18.46 12.21
CA LYS A 391 -17.19 17.88 11.47
C LYS A 391 -17.09 16.41 11.86
N THR A 392 -17.19 15.55 10.86
CA THR A 392 -17.26 14.11 11.06
C THR A 392 -16.11 13.45 10.33
N LEU A 393 -15.32 12.67 11.07
CA LEU A 393 -14.30 11.77 10.53
C LEU A 393 -14.87 10.35 10.51
N LEU A 394 -14.94 9.73 9.34
CA LEU A 394 -15.23 8.32 9.15
C LEU A 394 -13.93 7.58 8.82
N LEU A 395 -13.56 6.61 9.64
CA LEU A 395 -12.59 5.58 9.28
C LEU A 395 -13.37 4.37 8.77
N GLY A 396 -13.08 3.90 7.55
CA GLY A 396 -13.83 2.83 6.90
C GLY A 396 -12.93 1.69 6.43
N ARG A 397 -13.41 0.45 6.58
CA ARG A 397 -12.81 -0.74 5.97
C ARG A 397 -13.90 -1.60 5.35
N SER A 398 -13.86 -1.80 4.03
CA SER A 398 -14.76 -2.73 3.35
C SER A 398 -14.06 -4.05 3.13
N ASP A 399 -14.71 -5.14 3.51
CA ASP A 399 -14.18 -6.49 3.44
C ASP A 399 -14.91 -7.29 2.36
N TYR A 400 -14.18 -8.05 1.55
CA TYR A 400 -14.68 -8.75 0.37
C TYR A 400 -14.10 -10.15 0.26
N MET A 401 -14.84 -11.07 -0.38
CA MET A 401 -14.32 -12.34 -0.87
C MET A 401 -14.39 -12.38 -2.41
N CYS A 402 -13.43 -13.07 -3.01
CA CYS A 402 -13.50 -13.49 -4.41
C CYS A 402 -14.43 -14.71 -4.49
N HIS A 403 -15.65 -14.50 -4.96
CA HIS A 403 -16.67 -15.53 -5.07
C HIS A 403 -16.57 -16.26 -6.42
N VAL A 404 -16.45 -17.59 -6.37
CA VAL A 404 -16.42 -18.47 -7.54
C VAL A 404 -17.83 -18.91 -7.90
N VAL A 405 -18.28 -18.51 -9.08
CA VAL A 405 -19.54 -18.91 -9.69
C VAL A 405 -19.24 -19.94 -10.78
N LYS A 406 -19.92 -21.08 -10.78
CA LYS A 406 -19.83 -22.04 -11.89
C LYS A 406 -20.53 -21.42 -13.10
N ASP A 407 -19.82 -21.30 -14.22
CA ASP A 407 -20.34 -20.72 -15.45
C ASP A 407 -20.03 -21.62 -16.63
N GLU A 408 -21.02 -22.41 -17.04
CA GLU A 408 -20.94 -23.35 -18.16
C GLU A 408 -20.67 -22.64 -19.51
N ASN A 409 -20.77 -21.31 -19.58
CA ASN A 409 -20.51 -20.53 -20.80
C ASN A 409 -19.05 -20.02 -20.89
N THR A 410 -18.19 -20.31 -19.92
CA THR A 410 -16.77 -19.90 -19.92
C THR A 410 -15.86 -21.08 -20.24
N GLU A 411 -14.70 -20.82 -20.89
CA GLU A 411 -13.73 -21.89 -21.24
C GLU A 411 -13.19 -22.62 -20.00
N GLU A 412 -13.15 -21.96 -18.84
CA GLU A 412 -12.67 -22.52 -17.56
C GLU A 412 -13.80 -23.10 -16.69
N GLY A 413 -15.07 -22.92 -17.08
CA GLY A 413 -16.23 -23.38 -16.30
C GLY A 413 -16.52 -22.58 -15.01
N GLU A 414 -15.75 -21.52 -14.74
CA GLU A 414 -15.84 -20.70 -13.55
C GLU A 414 -15.69 -19.20 -13.86
N ARG A 415 -16.41 -18.37 -13.10
CA ARG A 415 -16.33 -16.90 -13.15
C ARG A 415 -16.14 -16.36 -11.74
N TYR A 416 -15.27 -15.37 -11.60
CA TYR A 416 -14.97 -14.74 -10.32
C TYR A 416 -15.76 -13.44 -10.15
N GLU A 417 -16.40 -13.27 -8.99
CA GLU A 417 -17.11 -12.05 -8.61
C GLU A 417 -16.57 -11.49 -7.29
N LEU A 418 -16.48 -10.16 -7.18
CA LEU A 418 -16.20 -9.52 -5.91
C LEU A 418 -17.49 -9.41 -5.09
N LYS A 419 -17.53 -10.03 -3.91
CA LYS A 419 -18.68 -9.96 -2.99
C LYS A 419 -18.29 -9.40 -1.63
N GLN A 420 -19.02 -8.38 -1.18
CA GLN A 420 -18.80 -7.75 0.11
C GLN A 420 -19.26 -8.68 1.25
N ILE A 421 -18.40 -8.83 2.25
CA ILE A 421 -18.68 -9.51 3.51
C ILE A 421 -19.32 -8.56 4.50
N GLU A 422 -18.68 -7.42 4.72
CA GLU A 422 -19.10 -6.40 5.68
C GLU A 422 -18.39 -5.07 5.41
N PHE A 423 -18.93 -4.01 5.99
CA PHE A 423 -18.25 -2.73 6.14
C PHE A 423 -18.01 -2.48 7.62
N ASN A 424 -16.80 -2.07 7.96
CA ASN A 424 -16.36 -1.77 9.32
C ASN A 424 -16.07 -0.28 9.47
N THR A 425 -16.59 0.34 10.54
CA THR A 425 -16.30 1.73 10.91
C THR A 425 -15.71 1.83 12.31
N GLY A 426 -15.02 2.94 12.59
CA GLY A 426 -14.44 3.23 13.90
C GLY A 426 -13.17 2.42 14.18
N GLN A 427 -13.30 1.28 14.85
CA GLN A 427 -12.17 0.47 15.32
C GLN A 427 -11.66 -0.49 14.24
N LEU A 428 -10.69 -0.02 13.45
CA LEU A 428 -10.12 -0.81 12.36
C LEU A 428 -8.90 -1.64 12.80
N GLY A 429 -9.10 -2.95 12.96
CA GLY A 429 -8.01 -3.91 13.15
C GLY A 429 -7.19 -4.14 11.87
N GLY A 430 -5.94 -4.63 12.02
CA GLY A 430 -5.07 -5.06 10.90
C GLY A 430 -4.32 -3.95 10.16
N VAL A 431 -4.78 -2.70 10.24
CA VAL A 431 -4.23 -1.55 9.46
C VAL A 431 -2.73 -1.33 9.63
N HIS A 432 -2.21 -1.53 10.84
CA HIS A 432 -0.79 -1.33 11.17
C HIS A 432 0.14 -2.45 10.68
N LEU A 433 -0.42 -3.61 10.32
CA LEU A 433 0.34 -4.77 9.90
C LEU A 433 0.62 -4.76 8.40
N ALA A 434 -0.26 -4.14 7.61
CA ALA A 434 -0.24 -4.24 6.16
C ALA A 434 1.10 -3.82 5.53
N ARG A 435 1.69 -2.71 6.00
CA ARG A 435 3.01 -2.25 5.55
C ARG A 435 4.14 -3.21 5.94
N LEU A 436 4.07 -3.77 7.14
CA LEU A 436 5.08 -4.68 7.69
C LEU A 436 5.02 -6.04 6.98
N LEU A 437 3.82 -6.57 6.75
CA LEU A 437 3.59 -7.78 5.98
C LEU A 437 4.05 -7.65 4.53
N THR A 438 3.84 -6.49 3.91
CA THR A 438 4.38 -6.23 2.55
C THR A 438 5.90 -6.37 2.52
N GLN A 439 6.60 -5.89 3.56
CA GLN A 439 8.06 -6.05 3.68
C GLN A 439 8.46 -7.50 3.94
N LEU A 440 7.73 -8.19 4.84
CA LEU A 440 7.92 -9.61 5.12
C LEU A 440 7.78 -10.46 3.83
N HIS A 441 6.69 -10.28 3.10
CA HIS A 441 6.40 -11.03 1.87
C HIS A 441 7.38 -10.76 0.73
N ARG A 442 7.89 -9.53 0.60
CA ARG A 442 8.99 -9.26 -0.33
C ARG A 442 10.23 -10.07 0.01
N ARG A 443 10.56 -10.17 1.30
CA ARG A 443 11.71 -10.95 1.77
C ARG A 443 11.50 -12.45 1.57
N THR A 444 10.35 -13.00 1.93
CA THR A 444 10.09 -14.44 1.78
C THR A 444 10.08 -14.86 0.32
N MET A 445 9.49 -14.04 -0.56
CA MET A 445 9.58 -14.23 -2.03
C MET A 445 11.04 -14.23 -2.50
N GLN A 446 11.84 -13.23 -2.10
CA GLN A 446 13.26 -13.17 -2.47
C GLN A 446 14.05 -14.39 -1.99
N LYS A 447 13.79 -14.86 -0.76
CA LYS A 447 14.42 -16.05 -0.19
C LYS A 447 14.02 -17.34 -0.92
N ALA A 448 12.80 -17.40 -1.44
CA ALA A 448 12.34 -18.48 -2.31
C ALA A 448 12.86 -18.37 -3.76
N GLY A 449 13.66 -17.35 -4.10
CA GLY A 449 14.11 -17.10 -5.47
C GLY A 449 13.01 -16.59 -6.40
N LEU A 450 11.91 -16.08 -5.83
CA LEU A 450 10.77 -15.52 -6.56
C LEU A 450 10.88 -13.99 -6.63
N GLU A 451 10.60 -13.43 -7.81
CA GLU A 451 10.52 -11.98 -8.00
C GLU A 451 9.06 -11.54 -8.11
N ALA A 452 8.67 -10.53 -7.33
CA ALA A 452 7.39 -9.83 -7.46
C ALA A 452 7.65 -8.42 -8.01
N SER A 453 6.91 -8.02 -9.05
CA SER A 453 6.91 -6.61 -9.46
C SER A 453 6.17 -5.74 -8.43
N LYS A 454 6.47 -4.44 -8.38
CA LYS A 454 5.76 -3.43 -7.57
C LYS A 454 4.26 -3.41 -7.91
N ASP A 455 3.86 -3.83 -9.10
CA ASP A 455 2.45 -3.89 -9.54
C ASP A 455 1.74 -5.18 -9.09
N GLN A 456 2.49 -6.24 -8.76
CA GLN A 456 1.95 -7.48 -8.20
C GLN A 456 1.88 -7.43 -6.68
N LEU A 457 2.92 -6.90 -6.03
CA LEU A 457 2.98 -6.73 -4.58
C LEU A 457 3.09 -5.24 -4.23
N LEU A 458 1.92 -4.60 -4.17
CA LEU A 458 1.77 -3.16 -4.02
C LEU A 458 2.37 -2.64 -2.71
N ASN A 459 2.89 -1.41 -2.74
CA ASN A 459 3.22 -0.69 -1.51
C ASN A 459 1.96 -0.42 -0.69
N ASN A 460 2.10 -0.47 0.63
CA ASN A 460 0.97 -0.40 1.53
C ASN A 460 1.24 0.61 2.65
N GLY A 461 0.43 1.67 2.70
CA GLY A 461 0.51 2.74 3.70
C GLY A 461 -0.74 2.83 4.57
N SER A 462 -1.37 1.70 4.86
CA SER A 462 -2.63 1.63 5.65
C SER A 462 -2.54 2.35 7.01
N ASP A 463 -1.41 2.23 7.70
CA ASP A 463 -1.11 2.89 8.97
C ASP A 463 -1.03 4.41 8.82
N PHE A 464 -0.31 4.88 7.80
CA PHE A 464 -0.20 6.31 7.50
C PHE A 464 -1.55 6.94 7.19
N VAL A 465 -2.44 6.23 6.49
CA VAL A 465 -3.77 6.72 6.13
C VAL A 465 -4.64 6.95 7.36
N ILE A 466 -4.58 6.05 8.34
CA ILE A 466 -5.30 6.23 9.61
C ILE A 466 -4.69 7.39 10.40
N ALA A 467 -3.36 7.50 10.46
CA ALA A 467 -2.70 8.62 11.14
C ALA A 467 -3.02 9.97 10.48
N GLU A 468 -3.01 10.05 9.14
CA GLU A 468 -3.39 11.23 8.36
C GLU A 468 -4.85 11.63 8.61
N ALA A 469 -5.76 10.66 8.65
CA ALA A 469 -7.18 10.87 8.93
C ALA A 469 -7.40 11.50 10.31
N LEU A 470 -6.76 10.93 11.33
CA LEU A 470 -6.83 11.41 12.72
C LEU A 470 -6.14 12.78 12.89
N PHE A 471 -5.02 13.01 12.19
CA PHE A 471 -4.34 14.31 12.13
C PHE A 471 -5.20 15.38 11.43
N THR A 472 -5.90 15.01 10.36
CA THR A 472 -6.86 15.88 9.65
C THR A 472 -7.95 16.35 10.60
N ALA A 473 -8.53 15.44 11.40
CA ALA A 473 -9.54 15.79 12.39
C ALA A 473 -8.99 16.74 13.46
N TRP A 474 -7.82 16.46 14.02
CA TRP A 474 -7.21 17.34 15.05
C TRP A 474 -6.92 18.73 14.51
N THR A 475 -6.35 18.83 13.29
CA THR A 475 -6.08 20.12 12.63
C THR A 475 -7.37 20.88 12.37
N ALA A 476 -8.43 20.18 11.94
CA ALA A 476 -9.72 20.78 11.66
C ALA A 476 -10.45 21.29 12.92
N PHE A 477 -10.06 20.85 14.13
CA PHE A 477 -10.57 21.43 15.37
C PHE A 477 -10.12 22.89 15.54
N GLY A 478 -8.90 23.24 15.09
CA GLY A 478 -8.43 24.62 14.99
C GLY A 478 -7.76 25.20 16.25
N ASP A 479 -7.41 24.37 17.24
CA ASP A 479 -6.65 24.79 18.42
C ASP A 479 -5.40 23.91 18.59
N PRO A 480 -4.18 24.43 18.31
CA PRO A 480 -2.95 23.64 18.38
C PRO A 480 -2.54 23.26 19.81
N LYS A 481 -3.18 23.82 20.84
CA LYS A 481 -2.95 23.46 22.25
C LYS A 481 -3.93 22.39 22.74
N ALA A 482 -4.97 22.08 21.96
CA ALA A 482 -5.94 21.07 22.34
C ALA A 482 -5.33 19.66 22.22
N VAL A 483 -5.67 18.81 23.19
CA VAL A 483 -5.15 17.45 23.27
C VAL A 483 -5.92 16.50 22.36
N PHE A 484 -5.22 15.50 21.86
CA PHE A 484 -5.82 14.35 21.20
C PHE A 484 -6.02 13.24 22.23
N LEU A 485 -7.26 12.80 22.44
CA LEU A 485 -7.58 11.74 23.40
C LEU A 485 -7.57 10.39 22.69
N PHE A 486 -6.54 9.57 22.96
CA PHE A 486 -6.42 8.20 22.43
C PHE A 486 -7.02 7.21 23.44
N VAL A 487 -8.29 6.85 23.24
CA VAL A 487 -9.03 6.01 24.17
C VAL A 487 -8.83 4.54 23.83
N ALA A 488 -8.12 3.81 24.69
CA ALA A 488 -7.77 2.41 24.43
C ALA A 488 -7.61 1.59 25.72
N SER A 489 -7.94 0.30 25.63
CA SER A 489 -7.75 -0.64 26.74
C SER A 489 -6.27 -0.86 27.06
N ARG A 490 -5.97 -1.11 28.34
CA ARG A 490 -4.63 -1.51 28.80
C ARG A 490 -4.32 -2.99 28.48
N THR A 491 -5.36 -3.80 28.32
CA THR A 491 -5.31 -5.24 28.09
C THR A 491 -5.58 -5.62 26.62
N SER A 492 -5.58 -4.65 25.71
CA SER A 492 -5.72 -4.96 24.28
C SER A 492 -4.48 -5.68 23.77
N ARG A 493 -4.66 -6.87 23.17
CA ARG A 493 -3.58 -7.59 22.48
C ARG A 493 -3.06 -6.83 21.25
N ASN A 494 -3.87 -5.96 20.68
CA ASN A 494 -3.52 -5.09 19.56
C ASN A 494 -2.85 -3.76 19.99
N ARG A 495 -2.32 -3.69 21.22
CA ARG A 495 -1.74 -2.46 21.74
C ARG A 495 -0.54 -1.96 20.93
N PHE A 496 0.32 -2.84 20.42
CA PHE A 496 1.46 -2.41 19.59
C PHE A 496 0.99 -1.73 18.30
N GLY A 497 -0.05 -2.25 17.65
CA GLY A 497 -0.66 -1.57 16.51
C GLY A 497 -1.25 -0.21 16.84
N GLN A 498 -1.88 -0.07 18.00
CA GLN A 498 -2.35 1.23 18.48
C GLN A 498 -1.20 2.21 18.75
N ARG A 499 -0.10 1.73 19.35
CA ARG A 499 1.11 2.53 19.58
C ARG A 499 1.76 2.97 18.27
N HIS A 500 1.79 2.13 17.23
CA HIS A 500 2.27 2.56 15.90
C HIS A 500 1.47 3.75 15.37
N ILE A 501 0.14 3.72 15.45
CA ILE A 501 -0.68 4.88 15.04
C ILE A 501 -0.41 6.11 15.92
N GLU A 502 -0.26 5.92 17.24
CA GLU A 502 0.09 6.99 18.18
C GLU A 502 1.43 7.66 17.84
N TYR A 503 2.48 6.88 17.59
CA TYR A 503 3.79 7.42 17.21
C TYR A 503 3.79 8.08 15.83
N LEU A 504 3.00 7.55 14.88
CA LEU A 504 2.80 8.20 13.58
C LEU A 504 2.08 9.55 13.73
N LEU A 505 1.10 9.67 14.63
CA LEU A 505 0.44 10.94 14.92
C LEU A 505 1.40 11.97 15.49
N GLU A 506 2.23 11.57 16.45
CA GLU A 506 3.29 12.41 17.00
C GLU A 506 4.24 12.87 15.88
N LYS A 507 4.74 11.94 15.06
CA LYS A 507 5.65 12.25 13.93
C LYS A 507 5.01 13.21 12.91
N ILE A 508 3.80 12.91 12.41
CA ILE A 508 3.09 13.73 11.41
C ILE A 508 2.79 15.13 11.97
N SER A 509 2.53 15.25 13.27
CA SER A 509 2.33 16.55 13.92
C SER A 509 3.62 17.33 14.17
N ASN A 510 4.78 16.79 13.79
CA ASN A 510 6.10 17.27 14.21
C ASN A 510 6.18 17.45 15.73
N TYR A 511 5.68 16.44 16.46
CA TYR A 511 5.62 16.37 17.92
C TYR A 511 4.86 17.52 18.59
N LYS A 512 4.00 18.25 17.85
CA LYS A 512 3.16 19.33 18.38
C LYS A 512 1.85 18.83 18.97
N MET A 513 1.32 17.72 18.45
CA MET A 513 0.09 17.14 18.97
C MET A 513 0.35 16.48 20.31
N LYS A 514 -0.33 16.97 21.36
CA LYS A 514 -0.31 16.32 22.66
C LYS A 514 -1.31 15.16 22.67
N VAL A 515 -0.82 13.94 22.52
CA VAL A 515 -1.63 12.72 22.64
C VAL A 515 -1.72 12.29 24.11
N ILE A 516 -2.94 12.04 24.59
CA ILE A 516 -3.19 11.46 25.91
C ILE A 516 -3.86 10.10 25.71
N ARG A 517 -3.10 9.03 25.94
CA ARG A 517 -3.62 7.67 25.97
C ARG A 517 -4.32 7.37 27.31
N ILE A 518 -5.59 7.01 27.27
CA ILE A 518 -6.41 6.74 28.46
C ILE A 518 -7.42 5.61 28.17
N SER A 519 -7.84 4.83 29.18
CA SER A 519 -8.89 3.82 28.99
C SER A 519 -10.27 4.38 29.33
N LEU A 520 -11.35 3.86 28.77
CA LEU A 520 -12.72 4.25 29.15
C LEU A 520 -12.97 4.19 30.67
N PRO A 521 -12.54 3.14 31.42
CA PRO A 521 -12.69 3.13 32.87
C PRO A 521 -11.89 4.25 33.57
N ALA A 522 -10.78 4.70 32.97
CA ALA A 522 -9.99 5.78 33.51
C ALA A 522 -10.64 7.13 33.21
N CYS A 523 -11.23 7.32 32.02
CA CYS A 523 -12.08 8.47 31.71
C CYS A 523 -13.23 8.59 32.72
N ALA A 524 -13.91 7.48 33.04
CA ALA A 524 -14.98 7.44 34.04
C ALA A 524 -14.49 7.91 35.42
N ARG A 525 -13.32 7.42 35.86
CA ARG A 525 -12.68 7.90 37.09
C ARG A 525 -12.34 9.39 37.02
N GLN A 526 -11.78 9.87 35.91
CA GLN A 526 -11.46 11.29 35.76
C GLN A 526 -12.71 12.18 35.73
N MET A 527 -13.81 11.69 35.18
CA MET A 527 -15.10 12.39 35.19
C MET A 527 -15.61 12.57 36.62
N LYS A 528 -15.59 11.50 37.44
CA LYS A 528 -15.98 11.55 38.86
C LYS A 528 -15.08 12.46 39.70
N LEU A 529 -13.80 12.59 39.34
CA LEU A 529 -12.85 13.50 40.00
C LEU A 529 -12.94 14.95 39.49
N GLY A 530 -13.87 15.27 38.58
CA GLY A 530 -14.01 16.59 37.98
C GLY A 530 -12.85 16.98 37.05
N GLN A 531 -12.06 16.00 36.60
CA GLN A 531 -10.91 16.22 35.71
C GLN A 531 -11.26 16.05 34.23
N LEU A 532 -12.24 15.19 33.92
CA LEU A 532 -12.87 15.11 32.61
C LEU A 532 -14.22 15.82 32.67
N THR A 533 -14.35 16.98 32.04
CA THR A 533 -15.51 17.86 32.19
C THR A 533 -15.99 18.37 30.84
N LEU A 534 -17.28 18.69 30.75
CA LEU A 534 -17.87 19.40 29.63
C LEU A 534 -18.20 20.81 30.10
N ASP A 535 -17.67 21.81 29.41
CA ASP A 535 -17.96 23.20 29.72
C ASP A 535 -19.44 23.52 29.41
N PRO A 536 -20.21 24.07 30.37
CA PRO A 536 -21.64 24.31 30.19
C PRO A 536 -21.95 25.45 29.21
N GLN A 537 -21.00 26.33 28.89
CA GLN A 537 -21.24 27.47 27.99
C GLN A 537 -20.94 27.15 26.53
N ASP A 538 -19.82 26.48 26.26
CA ASP A 538 -19.33 26.24 24.89
C ASP A 538 -19.27 24.74 24.50
N ASN A 539 -19.68 23.84 25.40
CA ASN A 539 -19.63 22.38 25.23
C ASN A 539 -18.22 21.86 24.86
N ILE A 540 -17.15 22.58 25.23
CA ILE A 540 -15.79 22.09 25.06
C ILE A 540 -15.50 21.02 26.11
N LEU A 541 -15.06 19.85 25.64
CA LEU A 541 -14.55 18.78 26.49
C LEU A 541 -13.17 19.16 27.01
N ARG A 542 -12.94 18.99 28.31
CA ARG A 542 -11.66 19.26 28.96
C ARG A 542 -11.18 18.07 29.76
N LEU A 543 -9.91 17.72 29.60
CA LEU A 543 -9.20 16.76 30.45
C LEU A 543 -8.04 17.46 31.17
N TYR A 544 -8.06 17.47 32.50
CA TYR A 544 -7.12 18.22 33.34
C TYR A 544 -7.08 19.71 32.95
N GLY A 545 -8.26 20.30 32.69
CA GLY A 545 -8.43 21.70 32.25
C GLY A 545 -8.07 21.99 30.78
N GLN A 546 -7.39 21.07 30.08
CA GLN A 546 -6.99 21.25 28.69
C GLN A 546 -8.12 20.84 27.73
N LYS A 547 -8.36 21.64 26.70
CA LYS A 547 -9.36 21.34 25.66
C LYS A 547 -9.01 20.04 24.94
N VAL A 548 -10.02 19.23 24.63
CA VAL A 548 -9.88 18.01 23.83
C VAL A 548 -10.38 18.29 22.42
N ALA A 549 -9.51 18.08 21.42
CA ALA A 549 -9.84 18.29 20.01
C ALA A 549 -10.51 17.06 19.38
N VAL A 550 -10.00 15.88 19.70
CA VAL A 550 -10.44 14.60 19.12
C VAL A 550 -10.59 13.56 20.21
N THR A 551 -11.65 12.77 20.15
CA THR A 551 -11.82 11.53 20.92
C THR A 551 -11.75 10.33 19.97
N TYR A 552 -10.62 9.62 19.98
CA TYR A 552 -10.42 8.42 19.17
C TYR A 552 -10.57 7.17 20.04
N ILE A 553 -11.65 6.41 19.85
CA ILE A 553 -11.88 5.17 20.59
C ILE A 553 -11.30 4.00 19.79
N ALA A 554 -10.08 3.61 20.13
CA ALA A 554 -9.35 2.51 19.49
C ALA A 554 -9.66 1.13 20.08
N THR A 555 -10.31 1.07 21.24
CA THR A 555 -10.84 -0.17 21.84
C THR A 555 -12.01 0.18 22.73
N GLU A 556 -13.17 -0.41 22.46
CA GLU A 556 -14.33 -0.37 23.35
C GLU A 556 -14.36 -1.64 24.20
N ALA A 557 -14.82 -1.51 25.44
CA ALA A 557 -15.02 -2.66 26.29
C ALA A 557 -16.19 -3.49 25.73
N PRO A 558 -16.12 -4.84 25.75
CA PRO A 558 -17.23 -5.67 25.28
C PRO A 558 -18.48 -5.52 26.14
N ASN A 559 -18.34 -5.09 27.40
CA ASN A 559 -19.44 -4.78 28.31
C ASN A 559 -19.08 -3.50 29.10
N PRO A 560 -19.32 -2.30 28.55
CA PRO A 560 -19.08 -1.05 29.25
C PRO A 560 -20.02 -0.95 30.47
N SER A 561 -19.48 -0.43 31.57
CA SER A 561 -20.23 -0.03 32.75
C SER A 561 -21.07 1.23 32.50
N ASP A 562 -22.03 1.49 33.38
CA ASP A 562 -22.87 2.69 33.30
C ASP A 562 -22.03 3.97 33.28
N ASP A 563 -20.97 4.06 34.10
CA ASP A 563 -20.05 5.19 34.09
C ASP A 563 -19.33 5.37 32.74
N GLU A 564 -19.01 4.27 32.06
CA GLU A 564 -18.36 4.32 30.74
C GLU A 564 -19.36 4.77 29.66
N TRP A 565 -20.63 4.37 29.78
CA TRP A 565 -21.70 4.90 28.93
C TRP A 565 -21.94 6.39 29.16
N GLU A 566 -21.84 6.87 30.40
CA GLU A 566 -21.89 8.30 30.72
C GLU A 566 -20.72 9.07 30.09
N VAL A 567 -19.50 8.51 30.13
CA VAL A 567 -18.35 9.07 29.41
C VAL A 567 -18.60 9.11 27.91
N ARG A 568 -19.19 8.05 27.35
CA ARG A 568 -19.51 8.01 25.92
C ARG A 568 -20.51 9.12 25.56
N LEU A 569 -21.56 9.30 26.36
CA LEU A 569 -22.51 10.41 26.20
C LEU A 569 -21.82 11.77 26.32
N LEU A 570 -20.90 11.93 27.28
CA LEU A 570 -20.11 13.16 27.46
C LEU A 570 -19.29 13.50 26.20
N PHE A 571 -18.67 12.51 25.57
CA PHE A 571 -17.93 12.71 24.31
C PHE A 571 -18.86 13.17 23.18
N GLU A 572 -20.01 12.52 23.01
CA GLU A 572 -20.95 12.84 21.92
C GLU A 572 -21.62 14.20 22.08
N ARG A 573 -21.85 14.64 23.33
CA ARG A 573 -22.34 16.00 23.67
C ARG A 573 -21.32 17.10 23.38
N SER A 574 -20.04 16.76 23.28
CA SER A 574 -18.96 17.75 23.19
C SER A 574 -18.73 18.30 21.79
N THR A 575 -17.95 19.38 21.72
CA THR A 575 -17.39 19.92 20.48
C THR A 575 -16.15 19.17 20.00
N ALA A 576 -15.64 18.14 20.68
CA ALA A 576 -14.53 17.34 20.16
C ALA A 576 -14.96 16.55 18.91
N ILE A 577 -14.08 16.36 17.93
CA ILE A 577 -14.34 15.49 16.76
C ILE A 577 -14.20 14.04 17.20
N LYS A 578 -15.20 13.22 16.90
CA LYS A 578 -15.28 11.83 17.37
C LYS A 578 -14.86 10.87 16.26
N SER A 579 -14.16 9.81 16.63
CA SER A 579 -13.86 8.68 15.75
C SER A 579 -13.90 7.37 16.55
N PRO A 580 -14.96 6.56 16.44
CA PRO A 580 -16.21 6.82 15.70
C PRO A 580 -17.15 7.81 16.40
N THR A 581 -18.15 8.33 15.67
CA THR A 581 -19.35 8.96 16.26
C THR A 581 -20.38 7.89 16.66
N ILE A 582 -21.38 8.25 17.47
CA ILE A 582 -22.46 7.31 17.86
C ILE A 582 -23.25 6.78 16.66
N GLY A 583 -23.42 7.61 15.63
CA GLY A 583 -24.08 7.20 14.40
C GLY A 583 -23.23 6.24 13.56
N GLN A 584 -21.91 6.34 13.64
CA GLN A 584 -21.02 5.37 12.98
C GLN A 584 -21.09 4.00 13.65
N ASP A 585 -21.15 3.93 14.98
CA ASP A 585 -21.30 2.64 15.68
C ASP A 585 -22.64 1.95 15.40
N LEU A 586 -23.73 2.72 15.24
CA LEU A 586 -25.02 2.18 14.78
C LEU A 586 -24.96 1.78 13.31
N ALA A 587 -24.37 2.61 12.44
CA ALA A 587 -24.20 2.29 11.03
C ALA A 587 -23.34 1.03 10.81
N ASN A 588 -22.43 0.72 11.74
CA ASN A 588 -21.54 -0.44 11.68
C ASN A 588 -22.26 -1.79 11.84
N GLN A 589 -23.50 -1.83 12.31
CA GLN A 589 -24.17 -3.11 12.57
C GLN A 589 -24.65 -3.77 11.28
N LYS A 590 -24.70 -5.10 11.27
CA LYS A 590 -25.16 -5.92 10.12
C LYS A 590 -26.56 -5.56 9.60
N LYS A 591 -27.43 -5.01 10.47
CA LYS A 591 -28.75 -4.52 10.09
C LYS A 591 -28.69 -3.43 9.00
N VAL A 592 -27.73 -2.49 9.06
CA VAL A 592 -27.58 -1.46 8.00
C VAL A 592 -27.20 -2.11 6.67
N GLN A 593 -26.24 -3.04 6.67
CA GLN A 593 -25.85 -3.76 5.45
C GLN A 593 -27.04 -4.50 4.83
N GLN A 594 -27.90 -5.12 5.65
CA GLN A 594 -29.14 -5.74 5.18
C GLN A 594 -30.16 -4.73 4.65
N LEU A 595 -30.30 -3.56 5.26
CA LEU A 595 -31.21 -2.53 4.74
C LEU A 595 -30.74 -2.00 3.38
N LEU A 596 -29.42 -1.86 3.18
CA LEU A 596 -28.86 -1.39 1.92
C LEU A 596 -29.12 -2.34 0.74
N SER A 597 -29.40 -3.63 0.98
CA SER A 597 -29.77 -4.57 -0.08
C SER A 597 -31.22 -4.37 -0.57
N LYS A 598 -32.06 -3.61 0.15
CA LYS A 598 -33.44 -3.33 -0.26
C LYS A 598 -33.48 -2.34 -1.44
N PRO A 599 -34.40 -2.52 -2.41
CA PRO A 599 -34.57 -1.58 -3.51
C PRO A 599 -34.75 -0.13 -3.03
N GLY A 600 -34.05 0.81 -3.65
CA GLY A 600 -34.12 2.25 -3.34
C GLY A 600 -33.29 2.70 -2.14
N MET A 601 -32.71 1.80 -1.33
CA MET A 601 -31.95 2.23 -0.13
C MET A 601 -30.57 2.79 -0.45
N LEU A 602 -29.90 2.28 -1.48
CA LEU A 602 -28.66 2.91 -1.96
C LEU A 602 -28.95 4.30 -2.53
N GLU A 603 -30.01 4.44 -3.32
CA GLU A 603 -30.45 5.69 -3.94
C GLU A 603 -30.88 6.73 -2.91
N ARG A 604 -31.46 6.33 -1.77
CA ARG A 604 -31.78 7.24 -0.67
C ARG A 604 -30.53 8.02 -0.23
N PHE A 605 -29.39 7.35 -0.12
CA PHE A 605 -28.14 7.94 0.37
C PHE A 605 -27.22 8.43 -0.73
N LEU A 606 -27.39 7.96 -1.97
CA LEU A 606 -26.65 8.39 -3.14
C LEU A 606 -27.63 8.79 -4.27
N PRO A 607 -28.47 9.84 -4.07
CA PRO A 607 -29.53 10.19 -5.00
C PRO A 607 -29.02 10.86 -6.27
N GLU A 608 -27.79 11.37 -6.28
CA GLU A 608 -27.26 12.13 -7.39
C GLU A 608 -27.09 11.24 -8.63
N PRO A 609 -27.56 11.66 -9.83
CA PRO A 609 -27.43 10.85 -11.04
C PRO A 609 -25.99 10.45 -11.40
N GLU A 610 -25.01 11.28 -11.04
CA GLU A 610 -23.58 10.99 -11.20
C GLU A 610 -23.09 9.82 -10.32
N HIS A 611 -23.85 9.44 -9.30
CA HIS A 611 -23.59 8.28 -8.46
C HIS A 611 -24.28 7.00 -8.94
N ALA A 612 -25.13 7.05 -9.98
CA ALA A 612 -25.86 5.86 -10.47
C ALA A 612 -24.94 4.68 -10.80
N ALA A 613 -23.81 4.92 -11.48
CA ALA A 613 -22.85 3.86 -11.78
C ALA A 613 -22.21 3.26 -10.51
N LYS A 614 -21.98 4.09 -9.47
CA LYS A 614 -21.46 3.65 -8.17
C LYS A 614 -22.50 2.84 -7.41
N VAL A 615 -23.77 3.26 -7.45
CA VAL A 615 -24.91 2.53 -6.88
C VAL A 615 -25.03 1.15 -7.50
N GLU A 616 -24.96 1.05 -8.83
CA GLU A 616 -24.97 -0.25 -9.51
C GLU A 616 -23.76 -1.12 -9.14
N ALA A 617 -22.57 -0.53 -9.03
CA ALA A 617 -21.36 -1.26 -8.64
C ALA A 617 -21.45 -1.79 -7.19
N LEU A 618 -21.94 -0.96 -6.25
CA LEU A 618 -22.21 -1.36 -4.86
C LEU A 618 -23.20 -2.51 -4.83
N ARG A 619 -24.33 -2.38 -5.52
CA ARG A 619 -25.37 -3.41 -5.58
C ARG A 619 -24.84 -4.73 -6.12
N ARG A 620 -24.03 -4.72 -7.19
CA ARG A 620 -23.40 -5.93 -7.74
C ARG A 620 -22.47 -6.64 -6.75
N SER A 621 -21.85 -5.88 -5.84
CA SER A 621 -20.98 -6.45 -4.80
C SER A 621 -21.75 -7.10 -3.65
N PHE A 622 -23.06 -6.88 -3.52
CA PHE A 622 -23.83 -7.53 -2.45
C PHE A 622 -24.05 -9.02 -2.75
N ALA A 623 -23.96 -9.82 -1.68
CA ALA A 623 -24.50 -11.18 -1.66
C ALA A 623 -26.01 -11.13 -1.34
N GLY A 624 -26.71 -12.26 -1.52
CA GLY A 624 -28.08 -12.39 -1.02
C GLY A 624 -28.16 -12.10 0.49
N LEU A 625 -28.98 -11.13 0.89
CA LEU A 625 -29.14 -10.66 2.27
C LEU A 625 -30.62 -10.44 2.58
N TRP A 626 -31.14 -11.15 3.58
CA TRP A 626 -32.57 -11.12 3.96
C TRP A 626 -32.72 -10.92 5.47
N ALA A 627 -33.68 -10.09 5.87
CA ALA A 627 -34.08 -9.99 7.27
C ALA A 627 -35.12 -11.06 7.59
N LEU A 628 -34.83 -11.91 8.57
CA LEU A 628 -35.69 -13.07 8.89
C LEU A 628 -37.10 -12.71 9.41
N HIS A 629 -37.34 -11.44 9.71
CA HIS A 629 -38.65 -10.92 10.14
C HIS A 629 -39.43 -10.25 9.01
N ASP A 630 -38.84 -10.04 7.83
CA ASP A 630 -39.58 -9.48 6.70
C ASP A 630 -40.57 -10.56 6.21
N GLU A 631 -41.85 -10.19 6.05
CA GLU A 631 -42.93 -11.10 5.62
C GLU A 631 -43.15 -11.08 4.10
N ASP A 632 -42.13 -10.66 3.34
CA ASP A 632 -42.19 -10.60 1.88
C ASP A 632 -41.89 -11.97 1.23
N GLU A 633 -42.38 -12.15 0.00
CA GLU A 633 -42.27 -13.41 -0.72
C GLU A 633 -40.82 -13.82 -1.01
N GLN A 634 -39.91 -12.85 -1.23
CA GLN A 634 -38.51 -13.13 -1.52
C GLN A 634 -37.79 -13.66 -0.28
N THR A 635 -38.05 -13.06 0.88
CA THR A 635 -37.52 -13.51 2.18
C THR A 635 -38.04 -14.91 2.53
N GLU A 636 -39.35 -15.16 2.39
CA GLU A 636 -39.91 -16.47 2.69
C GLU A 636 -39.34 -17.56 1.77
N ARG A 637 -39.18 -17.27 0.47
CA ARG A 637 -38.52 -18.19 -0.47
C ARG A 637 -37.08 -18.49 -0.06
N ALA A 638 -36.32 -17.47 0.37
CA ALA A 638 -34.95 -17.65 0.84
C ALA A 638 -34.88 -18.49 2.13
N ILE A 639 -35.81 -18.28 3.08
CA ILE A 639 -35.91 -19.10 4.30
C ILE A 639 -36.22 -20.56 3.96
N GLN A 640 -37.20 -20.81 3.10
CA GLN A 640 -37.56 -22.17 2.68
C GLN A 640 -36.43 -22.86 1.91
N ASP A 641 -35.71 -22.10 1.07
CA ASP A 641 -34.53 -22.64 0.41
C ASP A 641 -33.40 -22.94 1.40
N ALA A 642 -33.15 -22.08 2.38
CA ALA A 642 -32.15 -22.31 3.43
C ALA A 642 -32.49 -23.50 4.34
N ILE A 643 -33.77 -23.80 4.57
CA ILE A 643 -34.20 -25.00 5.28
C ILE A 643 -33.91 -26.27 4.45
N ARG A 644 -34.09 -26.22 3.12
CA ARG A 644 -33.84 -27.36 2.22
C ARG A 644 -32.35 -27.55 1.91
N ASN A 645 -31.62 -26.45 1.78
CA ASN A 645 -30.23 -26.37 1.33
C ASN A 645 -29.37 -25.55 2.31
N PRO A 646 -29.27 -25.95 3.60
CA PRO A 646 -28.63 -25.15 4.63
C PRO A 646 -27.15 -24.87 4.40
N GLN A 647 -26.47 -25.67 3.58
CA GLN A 647 -25.08 -25.49 3.19
C GLN A 647 -24.84 -24.23 2.33
N ASN A 648 -25.88 -23.68 1.71
CA ASN A 648 -25.80 -22.50 0.83
C ASN A 648 -25.98 -21.18 1.59
N TYR A 649 -26.19 -21.21 2.91
CA TYR A 649 -26.54 -20.04 3.69
C TYR A 649 -25.76 -19.95 5.01
N VAL A 650 -25.80 -18.76 5.60
CA VAL A 650 -25.32 -18.46 6.94
C VAL A 650 -26.31 -17.55 7.66
N ILE A 651 -26.58 -17.83 8.93
CA ILE A 651 -27.29 -16.90 9.80
C ILE A 651 -26.27 -16.07 10.56
N LYS A 652 -26.44 -14.75 10.53
CA LYS A 652 -25.59 -13.80 11.27
C LYS A 652 -26.42 -13.07 12.32
N PRO A 653 -26.06 -13.13 13.62
CA PRO A 653 -26.62 -12.25 14.62
C PRO A 653 -26.10 -10.82 14.45
N ASN A 654 -26.81 -9.84 15.01
CA ASN A 654 -26.31 -8.46 15.13
C ASN A 654 -25.20 -8.36 16.21
N ARG A 655 -24.02 -8.92 15.91
CA ARG A 655 -22.80 -8.84 16.73
C ARG A 655 -21.58 -8.64 15.85
N GLU A 656 -20.58 -7.95 16.39
CA GLU A 656 -19.28 -7.72 15.74
C GLU A 656 -18.21 -8.66 16.29
N GLY A 657 -17.13 -8.82 15.53
CA GLY A 657 -15.92 -9.50 16.01
C GLY A 657 -15.84 -11.00 15.74
N GLY A 658 -16.70 -11.62 14.95
CA GLY A 658 -16.55 -13.03 14.50
C GLY A 658 -16.90 -14.11 15.54
N GLY A 659 -17.10 -15.35 15.10
CA GLY A 659 -17.40 -16.50 15.97
C GLY A 659 -18.85 -16.65 16.40
N HIS A 660 -19.78 -15.91 15.79
CA HIS A 660 -21.20 -15.91 16.17
C HIS A 660 -22.15 -16.43 15.09
N ASN A 661 -21.63 -16.83 13.92
CA ASN A 661 -22.46 -17.26 12.81
C ASN A 661 -22.95 -18.70 12.99
N ILE A 662 -24.11 -19.00 12.42
CA ILE A 662 -24.75 -20.32 12.51
C ILE A 662 -24.81 -20.92 11.10
N TRP A 663 -24.43 -22.20 10.98
CA TRP A 663 -24.17 -22.88 9.71
C TRP A 663 -24.87 -24.24 9.63
N GLY A 664 -25.09 -24.74 8.42
CA GLY A 664 -25.46 -26.14 8.19
C GLY A 664 -26.72 -26.58 8.95
N GLU A 665 -26.68 -27.76 9.58
CA GLU A 665 -27.87 -28.29 10.26
C GLU A 665 -28.34 -27.39 11.42
N ASP A 666 -27.42 -26.75 12.15
CA ASP A 666 -27.79 -25.81 13.22
C ASP A 666 -28.57 -24.62 12.68
N LEU A 667 -28.22 -24.13 11.49
CA LEU A 667 -28.95 -23.05 10.80
C LEU A 667 -30.38 -23.49 10.53
N LYS A 668 -30.57 -24.69 9.96
CA LYS A 668 -31.88 -25.24 9.66
C LYS A 668 -32.73 -25.38 10.92
N GLN A 669 -32.17 -25.98 11.98
CA GLN A 669 -32.88 -26.12 13.26
C GLN A 669 -33.28 -24.77 13.85
N LYS A 670 -32.41 -23.76 13.75
CA LYS A 670 -32.73 -22.40 14.18
C LYS A 670 -33.83 -21.75 13.36
N LEU A 671 -33.84 -21.87 12.03
CA LEU A 671 -34.95 -21.33 11.22
C LEU A 671 -36.32 -21.93 11.58
N LEU A 672 -36.35 -23.21 11.95
CA LEU A 672 -37.58 -23.91 12.37
C LEU A 672 -38.04 -23.53 13.79
N THR A 673 -37.11 -23.16 14.66
CA THR A 673 -37.38 -22.91 16.09
C THR A 673 -37.39 -21.45 16.50
N PHE A 674 -36.89 -20.55 15.65
CA PHE A 674 -36.77 -19.13 15.99
C PHE A 674 -38.12 -18.51 16.35
N THR A 675 -38.14 -17.90 17.54
CA THR A 675 -39.19 -16.97 17.96
C THR A 675 -39.19 -15.71 17.10
N LYS A 676 -40.27 -14.92 17.18
CA LYS A 676 -40.36 -13.62 16.49
C LYS A 676 -39.21 -12.69 16.89
N ASP A 677 -38.84 -12.67 18.17
CA ASP A 677 -37.76 -11.83 18.68
C ASP A 677 -36.39 -12.30 18.19
N GLU A 678 -36.17 -13.61 18.08
CA GLU A 678 -34.94 -14.14 17.50
C GLU A 678 -34.85 -13.82 16.00
N ARG A 679 -35.95 -13.92 15.24
CA ARG A 679 -35.96 -13.49 13.83
C ARG A 679 -35.65 -12.00 13.66
N ASN A 680 -36.05 -11.16 14.62
CA ASN A 680 -35.69 -9.73 14.62
C ASN A 680 -34.19 -9.48 14.86
N ALA A 681 -33.52 -10.38 15.58
CA ALA A 681 -32.11 -10.22 15.98
C ALA A 681 -31.09 -10.81 14.98
N HIS A 682 -31.55 -11.47 13.92
CA HIS A 682 -30.72 -12.21 12.97
C HIS A 682 -31.05 -11.87 11.51
N ILE A 683 -30.04 -12.00 10.66
CA ILE A 683 -30.19 -11.95 9.19
C ILE A 683 -29.77 -13.28 8.57
N LEU A 684 -30.36 -13.61 7.42
CA LEU A 684 -29.94 -14.69 6.56
C LEU A 684 -29.07 -14.11 5.44
N MET A 685 -27.93 -14.73 5.18
CA MET A 685 -27.04 -14.34 4.10
C MET A 685 -26.69 -15.56 3.26
N GLU A 686 -26.58 -15.37 1.96
CA GLU A 686 -26.02 -16.34 1.02
C GLU A 686 -24.57 -16.68 1.43
N LYS A 687 -24.25 -17.97 1.47
CA LYS A 687 -22.89 -18.43 1.73
C LYS A 687 -22.07 -18.28 0.45
N LEU A 688 -21.07 -17.42 0.51
CA LEU A 688 -20.12 -17.25 -0.60
C LEU A 688 -19.22 -18.48 -0.72
N ASN A 689 -18.97 -18.88 -1.96
CA ASN A 689 -17.96 -19.86 -2.35
C ASN A 689 -16.65 -19.13 -2.68
N PRO A 690 -15.64 -19.11 -1.78
CA PRO A 690 -14.42 -18.35 -2.00
C PRO A 690 -13.47 -19.04 -2.98
N MET A 691 -12.63 -18.26 -3.67
CA MET A 691 -11.47 -18.78 -4.39
C MET A 691 -10.53 -19.50 -3.41
N VAL A 692 -10.11 -20.71 -3.78
CA VAL A 692 -9.21 -21.55 -2.98
C VAL A 692 -7.81 -21.55 -3.57
N VAL A 693 -6.81 -21.37 -2.71
CA VAL A 693 -5.39 -21.29 -3.06
C VAL A 693 -4.56 -22.03 -2.03
N HIS A 694 -3.33 -22.42 -2.36
CA HIS A 694 -2.42 -23.08 -1.43
C HIS A 694 -1.39 -22.09 -0.88
N ASN A 695 -1.10 -22.16 0.42
CA ASN A 695 -0.06 -21.37 1.07
C ASN A 695 0.35 -22.03 2.41
N TYR A 696 1.21 -21.39 3.19
CA TYR A 696 1.59 -21.79 4.54
C TYR A 696 1.14 -20.74 5.56
N ILE A 697 0.49 -21.17 6.66
CA ILE A 697 0.22 -20.29 7.81
C ILE A 697 1.27 -20.53 8.89
N VAL A 698 1.92 -19.44 9.30
CA VAL A 698 2.89 -19.39 10.40
C VAL A 698 2.20 -18.92 11.68
N ARG A 699 2.45 -19.63 12.80
CA ARG A 699 1.89 -19.31 14.12
C ARG A 699 2.98 -19.20 15.19
N PRO A 700 2.71 -18.51 16.31
CA PRO A 700 3.65 -18.36 17.43
C PRO A 700 3.75 -19.65 18.28
N MET A 701 4.12 -20.77 17.65
CA MET A 701 4.35 -22.09 18.24
C MET A 701 5.54 -22.74 17.52
N PRO A 702 6.41 -23.51 18.22
CA PRO A 702 7.56 -24.16 17.57
C PRO A 702 7.15 -25.06 16.40
N ASN A 703 7.76 -24.86 15.23
CA ASN A 703 7.53 -25.61 13.99
C ASN A 703 6.06 -25.67 13.52
N ASP A 704 5.22 -24.68 13.89
CA ASP A 704 3.82 -24.63 13.47
C ASP A 704 3.65 -23.76 12.21
N TYR A 705 4.29 -24.18 11.11
CA TYR A 705 3.88 -23.78 9.76
C TYR A 705 3.09 -24.91 9.11
N LYS A 706 1.86 -24.59 8.67
CA LYS A 706 0.95 -25.56 8.08
C LYS A 706 0.63 -25.19 6.65
N TYR A 707 0.98 -26.10 5.73
CA TYR A 707 0.57 -26.05 4.34
C TYR A 707 -0.87 -26.51 4.19
N GLY A 708 -1.63 -25.89 3.29
CA GLY A 708 -2.94 -26.39 2.92
C GLY A 708 -3.72 -25.42 2.05
N GLU A 709 -4.93 -25.84 1.72
CA GLU A 709 -5.93 -25.04 1.01
C GLU A 709 -6.44 -23.90 1.89
N MET A 710 -6.51 -22.70 1.31
CA MET A 710 -6.85 -21.47 1.99
C MET A 710 -7.87 -20.66 1.21
N SER A 711 -8.63 -19.88 1.96
CA SER A 711 -9.53 -18.86 1.45
C SER A 711 -9.16 -17.51 2.04
N THR A 712 -9.37 -16.45 1.28
CA THR A 712 -8.95 -15.09 1.65
C THR A 712 -10.12 -14.11 1.67
N GLU A 713 -10.00 -13.12 2.55
CA GLU A 713 -10.91 -11.98 2.64
C GLU A 713 -10.09 -10.69 2.46
N LEU A 714 -10.34 -9.99 1.36
CA LEU A 714 -9.72 -8.72 1.00
C LEU A 714 -10.34 -7.58 1.78
N SER A 715 -9.52 -6.88 2.55
CA SER A 715 -9.88 -5.66 3.25
C SER A 715 -9.33 -4.46 2.49
N ILE A 716 -10.17 -3.49 2.13
CA ILE A 716 -9.78 -2.19 1.59
C ILE A 716 -10.03 -1.12 2.64
N ILE A 717 -9.07 -0.23 2.85
CA ILE A 717 -9.12 0.81 3.88
C ILE A 717 -9.24 2.19 3.23
N GLY A 718 -10.01 3.05 3.88
CA GLY A 718 -10.10 4.46 3.53
C GLY A 718 -10.62 5.30 4.68
N TYR A 719 -10.66 6.60 4.46
CA TYR A 719 -11.32 7.53 5.36
C TYR A 719 -12.05 8.62 4.60
N ALA A 720 -13.06 9.19 5.26
CA ALA A 720 -13.81 10.32 4.81
C ALA A 720 -13.83 11.40 5.90
N PHE A 721 -13.66 12.66 5.51
CA PHE A 721 -13.82 13.80 6.40
C PHE A 721 -14.78 14.79 5.75
N GLY A 722 -15.80 15.21 6.50
CA GLY A 722 -16.86 16.08 5.98
C GLY A 722 -17.58 16.83 7.08
N ASN A 723 -18.70 17.45 6.71
CA ASN A 723 -19.58 18.16 7.63
C ASN A 723 -21.01 17.60 7.52
N MET A 724 -21.62 17.27 8.64
CA MET A 724 -22.99 16.75 8.69
C MET A 724 -24.06 17.74 8.19
N ASP A 725 -23.80 19.06 8.21
CA ASP A 725 -24.76 20.04 7.68
C ASP A 725 -24.85 19.97 6.15
N GLU A 726 -23.69 19.82 5.51
CA GLU A 726 -23.56 19.79 4.05
C GLU A 726 -23.87 18.39 3.49
N MET A 727 -23.76 17.34 4.32
CA MET A 727 -23.86 15.93 3.90
C MET A 727 -22.91 15.57 2.75
N GLU A 728 -21.82 16.33 2.65
CA GLU A 728 -20.77 16.24 1.65
C GLU A 728 -19.39 16.01 2.28
N LEU A 729 -18.52 15.37 1.51
CA LEU A 729 -17.16 15.07 1.92
C LEU A 729 -16.21 16.19 1.46
N LYS A 730 -15.40 16.67 2.39
CA LYS A 730 -14.27 17.58 2.11
C LYS A 730 -13.02 16.80 1.70
N LYS A 731 -12.87 15.59 2.20
CA LYS A 731 -11.78 14.67 1.87
C LYS A 731 -12.32 13.24 1.85
N ASN A 732 -11.99 12.49 0.80
CA ASN A 732 -12.32 11.08 0.66
C ASN A 732 -11.09 10.36 0.10
N VAL A 733 -10.43 9.57 0.95
CA VAL A 733 -9.17 8.91 0.62
C VAL A 733 -9.37 7.41 0.72
N GLN A 734 -8.95 6.71 -0.32
CA GLN A 734 -8.77 5.26 -0.33
C GLN A 734 -7.28 5.01 -0.44
N LYS A 735 -6.69 4.40 0.58
CA LYS A 735 -5.30 3.95 0.55
C LYS A 735 -5.11 2.91 1.65
N GLY A 736 -4.57 1.76 1.28
CA GLY A 736 -4.39 0.65 2.20
C GLY A 736 -5.29 -0.54 1.90
N HIS A 737 -4.75 -1.72 2.14
CA HIS A 737 -5.42 -3.00 1.93
C HIS A 737 -4.72 -4.09 2.76
N PHE A 738 -5.36 -5.23 2.96
CA PHE A 738 -4.69 -6.45 3.41
C PHE A 738 -5.60 -7.65 3.13
N LEU A 739 -5.09 -8.86 3.30
CA LEU A 739 -5.88 -10.08 3.32
C LEU A 739 -5.96 -10.61 4.75
N ARG A 740 -7.12 -11.18 5.08
CA ARG A 740 -7.26 -12.14 6.17
C ARG A 740 -7.42 -13.52 5.55
N THR A 741 -6.53 -14.43 5.89
CA THR A 741 -6.43 -15.75 5.27
C THR A 741 -6.66 -16.84 6.29
N LYS A 742 -7.39 -17.89 5.91
CA LYS A 742 -7.70 -19.05 6.76
C LYS A 742 -7.67 -20.32 5.93
N PHE A 743 -7.54 -21.47 6.59
CA PHE A 743 -7.77 -22.75 5.91
C PHE A 743 -9.19 -22.83 5.36
N ALA A 744 -9.33 -23.33 4.12
CA ALA A 744 -10.60 -23.34 3.38
C ALA A 744 -11.70 -24.16 4.07
N ASN A 745 -11.32 -25.18 4.85
CA ASN A 745 -12.23 -26.00 5.63
C ASN A 745 -12.77 -25.33 6.91
N VAL A 746 -12.29 -24.13 7.27
CA VAL A 746 -12.71 -23.43 8.49
C VAL A 746 -13.77 -22.36 8.18
N ASN A 747 -14.95 -22.47 8.79
CA ASN A 747 -16.04 -21.50 8.59
C ASN A 747 -15.71 -20.12 9.18
N GLU A 748 -15.11 -20.04 10.37
CA GLU A 748 -14.80 -18.77 11.07
C GLU A 748 -13.35 -18.32 10.86
N GLY A 749 -13.15 -17.09 10.36
CA GLY A 749 -11.84 -16.59 9.89
C GLY A 749 -11.12 -15.57 10.78
N GLY A 750 -11.63 -15.28 11.98
CA GLY A 750 -11.06 -14.22 12.82
C GLY A 750 -9.63 -14.54 13.25
N VAL A 751 -8.67 -13.65 12.91
CA VAL A 751 -7.26 -13.78 13.33
C VAL A 751 -7.14 -13.73 14.86
N SER A 752 -7.94 -12.88 15.51
CA SER A 752 -7.99 -12.76 16.97
C SER A 752 -8.47 -14.03 17.69
N PHE A 753 -9.15 -14.95 16.98
CA PHE A 753 -9.66 -16.23 17.52
C PHE A 753 -8.72 -17.39 17.22
N GLY A 754 -7.55 -17.14 16.60
CA GLY A 754 -6.54 -18.14 16.34
C GLY A 754 -6.74 -18.97 15.07
N ASN A 755 -7.83 -18.77 14.33
CA ASN A 755 -8.11 -19.52 13.10
C ASN A 755 -7.52 -18.85 11.85
N GLY A 756 -7.50 -17.51 11.79
CA GLY A 756 -6.95 -16.76 10.67
C GLY A 756 -5.45 -16.45 10.79
N ALA A 757 -4.91 -15.88 9.72
CA ALA A 757 -3.58 -15.29 9.59
C ALA A 757 -3.66 -14.00 8.77
N TRP A 758 -2.71 -13.08 9.00
CA TRP A 758 -2.60 -11.86 8.21
C TRP A 758 -1.79 -12.07 6.94
N ASP A 759 -2.19 -11.39 5.88
CA ASP A 759 -1.69 -11.65 4.52
C ASP A 759 -1.82 -10.41 3.64
N ILE A 760 -1.22 -10.43 2.44
CA ILE A 760 -1.18 -9.35 1.45
C ILE A 760 -1.47 -9.95 0.07
N PRO A 761 -2.28 -9.30 -0.77
CA PRO A 761 -2.59 -9.84 -2.09
C PRO A 761 -1.36 -9.76 -3.01
N PHE A 762 -1.09 -10.86 -3.71
CA PHE A 762 -0.23 -10.91 -4.88
C PHE A 762 -1.10 -10.82 -6.12
N LEU A 763 -1.11 -9.69 -6.80
CA LEU A 763 -2.05 -9.42 -7.89
C LEU A 763 -1.68 -10.21 -9.16
N ILE A 764 -2.58 -11.07 -9.61
CA ILE A 764 -2.45 -11.88 -10.83
C ILE A 764 -3.34 -11.37 -11.96
#